data_AF-A0A1X7HDL5-F1
#
_entry.id   AF-A0A1X7HDL5-F1
#
_cell.length_a   1.000
_cell.length_b   1.000
_cell.length_c   1.000
_cell.angle_alpha   90.00
_cell.angle_beta   90.00
_cell.angle_gamma   90.00
#
_symmetry.space_group_name_H-M   'P 1'
#
loop_
_entity.id
_entity.type
_entity.pdbx_description
1 polymer ?
#
loop_
_entity_poly.entity_id
_entity_poly.type
_entity_poly.pdbx_seq_one_letter_code
_entity_poly.pdbx_strand_id
1 'polypeptide(L)'
;MPVSSPALSDLADRLDHLDESRWAELVRKLDLAGKVRLLTGATLWALPAEPRLGLHAVVTSDGPQGVRGTGEVSGETGLLAPAPSATAATWDTALAERLGRLFAAEARRKNVDVVLAPLVNLQRTPVAGRHFECLSEDPLLSGALGAALVRGLQEEGVAACLKHFVANDSETDRTRYRARIDARTLREVYLAPFERIVAEAAPWSVMGAYSGLDDGTESAPVLEHRRILRGVLKDEWGFDGAVISDWAATQTAAPAADAGLDLVMPGPDGPWGAALVGAVERGEVDEAVIDDKVLRLMRLAARVGKLTDPWTPGEQPPPLPSAPRPGPAGESEFAALREVLTRGTVLLRNEQGLLPLDPGRLGSVALIGPNAVEPYLQGGGSAYVPAVRTVGYTDGLRAALPDGVTLTVHRGGSSRRHAPFIDPARLTGLHAACLAADGTAVGEEVRPTGNWGFFRVPDDVHDVVLTGRITLAEEGTHTLEFGCAGRFTVALDHDVVHSGADDRGIELILESSHNHPATHRHTVRVGATPVELHLRIDLRVVDGEGYGRFVTAHLRHQPPGPTVEDEIAEAVEAARAADAAVVVIGTNEEIESEGWDRPDLELTAQQHQLVRAVAAANPRTVVVVNAGAPVLLPWADQVPALLWQWLPGQEAGHALADVLLGHAEPSGRLPWTLPARATDVPVPHAVPVDGVVDYHERLHIGHRAYDRAGIEPAFPFGHGLGWTTWSYLAAEAPEPSVPAPPSCPAGGDGLPVTVTLTNTGPRRGHEVVQAYLEAPAAPGDPVRVLAGFTVAEAEAGETTTVTLTVPWRTFHTWDDVHERWRPRIGPCRLRIGRSSRDLPLDIGLGLSPGDSGPEPTPRPSR
;
A
#
# COMPACT_ATOMS: atom_id res chain seq x y z
N MET A 1 -26.08 15.30 9.34
CA MET A 1 -26.65 16.06 8.19
C MET A 1 -25.54 16.23 7.19
N PRO A 2 -25.63 15.73 5.94
CA PRO A 2 -24.56 15.95 4.97
C PRO A 2 -24.66 17.41 4.52
N VAL A 3 -23.62 18.19 4.81
CA VAL A 3 -23.45 19.49 4.20
C VAL A 3 -22.95 19.21 2.79
N SER A 4 -23.82 19.30 1.79
CA SER A 4 -23.40 19.28 0.39
C SER A 4 -22.42 20.43 0.19
N SER A 5 -21.15 20.12 -0.09
CA SER A 5 -20.14 21.12 -0.43
C SER A 5 -20.57 21.85 -1.71
N PRO A 6 -20.52 23.21 -1.77
CA PRO A 6 -20.77 23.98 -2.99
C PRO A 6 -19.90 23.55 -4.19
N ALA A 7 -18.74 22.93 -3.93
CA ALA A 7 -17.86 22.41 -4.98
C ALA A 7 -18.41 21.15 -5.68
N LEU A 8 -19.19 20.31 -4.99
CA LEU A 8 -19.82 19.13 -5.58
C LEU A 8 -20.97 19.52 -6.53
N SER A 9 -21.73 20.59 -6.22
CA SER A 9 -22.75 21.06 -7.15
C SER A 9 -22.12 21.70 -8.39
N ASP A 10 -21.02 22.45 -8.24
CA ASP A 10 -20.33 23.07 -9.38
C ASP A 10 -19.59 22.05 -10.26
N LEU A 11 -19.09 20.94 -9.70
CA LEU A 11 -18.52 19.83 -10.48
C LEU A 11 -19.61 18.96 -11.12
N ALA A 12 -20.68 18.64 -10.41
CA ALA A 12 -21.82 17.91 -10.95
C ALA A 12 -22.52 18.70 -12.07
N ASP A 13 -22.74 20.00 -11.90
CA ASP A 13 -23.28 20.90 -12.92
C ASP A 13 -22.35 21.03 -14.15
N ARG A 14 -21.02 20.92 -13.97
CA ARG A 14 -20.04 20.86 -15.08
C ARG A 14 -20.02 19.50 -15.79
N LEU A 15 -20.30 18.41 -15.07
CA LEU A 15 -20.30 17.04 -15.60
C LEU A 15 -21.62 16.67 -16.29
N ASP A 16 -22.77 17.18 -15.81
CA ASP A 16 -24.10 17.02 -16.42
C ASP A 16 -24.23 17.72 -17.80
N HIS A 17 -23.18 18.42 -18.23
CA HIS A 17 -23.08 19.11 -19.53
C HIS A 17 -21.89 18.65 -20.39
N LEU A 18 -21.25 17.51 -20.07
CA LEU A 18 -20.28 16.92 -20.99
C LEU A 18 -21.01 16.45 -22.25
N ASP A 19 -20.96 17.28 -23.30
CA ASP A 19 -21.48 16.93 -24.62
C ASP A 19 -20.55 15.91 -25.29
N GLU A 20 -20.62 14.66 -24.84
CA GLU A 20 -19.86 13.55 -25.41
C GLU A 20 -20.18 13.32 -26.88
N SER A 21 -21.32 13.82 -27.37
CA SER A 21 -21.66 13.74 -28.80
C SER A 21 -20.69 14.57 -29.65
N ARG A 22 -20.32 15.77 -29.18
CA ARG A 22 -19.26 16.60 -29.79
C ARG A 22 -17.90 15.90 -29.74
N TRP A 23 -17.56 15.26 -28.63
CA TRP A 23 -16.28 14.52 -28.53
C TRP A 23 -16.25 13.35 -29.50
N ALA A 24 -17.33 12.58 -29.60
CA ALA A 24 -17.44 11.47 -30.53
C ALA A 24 -17.30 11.94 -31.99
N GLU A 25 -17.81 13.13 -32.34
CA GLU A 25 -17.59 13.73 -33.65
C GLU A 25 -16.13 14.13 -33.90
N LEU A 26 -15.41 14.59 -32.88
CA LEU A 26 -13.99 14.92 -32.99
C LEU A 26 -13.13 13.67 -33.11
N VAL A 27 -13.41 12.63 -32.31
CA VAL A 27 -12.73 11.33 -32.38
C VAL A 27 -12.91 10.71 -33.76
N ARG A 28 -14.12 10.74 -34.33
CA ARG A 28 -14.40 10.25 -35.68
C ARG A 28 -13.63 10.98 -36.80
N LYS A 29 -13.06 12.17 -36.54
CA LYS A 29 -12.23 12.91 -37.51
C LYS A 29 -10.75 12.50 -37.45
N LEU A 30 -10.34 11.77 -36.41
CA LEU A 30 -9.01 11.18 -36.36
C LEU A 30 -8.95 9.95 -37.24
N ASP A 31 -7.79 9.71 -37.86
CA ASP A 31 -7.48 8.43 -38.48
C ASP A 31 -7.23 7.37 -37.41
N LEU A 32 -7.40 6.10 -37.77
CA LEU A 32 -7.24 4.96 -36.86
C LEU A 32 -5.87 4.96 -36.14
N ALA A 33 -4.80 5.24 -36.88
CA ALA A 33 -3.45 5.33 -36.30
C ALA A 33 -3.35 6.47 -35.26
N GLY A 34 -3.96 7.63 -35.54
CA GLY A 34 -4.04 8.75 -34.60
C GLY A 34 -4.82 8.40 -33.33
N LYS A 35 -5.91 7.62 -33.45
CA LYS A 35 -6.68 7.13 -32.28
C LYS A 35 -5.86 6.14 -31.45
N VAL A 36 -5.28 5.12 -32.08
CA VAL A 36 -4.50 4.07 -31.39
C VAL A 36 -3.28 4.65 -30.68
N ARG A 37 -2.62 5.67 -31.24
CA ARG A 37 -1.52 6.39 -30.57
C ARG A 37 -1.93 6.93 -29.19
N LEU A 38 -3.20 7.30 -28.99
CA LEU A 38 -3.67 7.84 -27.72
C LEU A 38 -3.82 6.79 -26.61
N LEU A 39 -3.77 5.51 -27.00
CA LEU A 39 -4.08 4.38 -26.12
C LEU A 39 -2.82 3.76 -25.48
N THR A 40 -1.66 4.40 -25.68
CA THR A 40 -0.41 4.10 -24.98
C THR A 40 0.10 5.40 -24.36
N GLY A 41 0.71 5.32 -23.17
CA GLY A 41 1.30 6.47 -22.49
C GLY A 41 2.21 7.27 -23.43
N ALA A 42 2.29 8.59 -23.25
CA ALA A 42 3.27 9.42 -23.96
C ALA A 42 4.66 9.35 -23.31
N THR A 43 4.69 9.13 -22.00
CA THR A 43 5.91 9.00 -21.20
C THR A 43 5.71 7.92 -20.14
N LEU A 44 6.70 7.77 -19.25
CA LEU A 44 6.58 6.93 -18.05
C LEU A 44 5.39 7.31 -17.17
N TRP A 45 4.97 8.58 -17.17
CA TRP A 45 3.98 9.11 -16.23
C TRP A 45 2.80 9.86 -16.87
N ALA A 46 2.83 10.14 -18.18
CA ALA A 46 1.82 10.99 -18.81
C ALA A 46 1.06 10.28 -19.91
N LEU A 47 -0.24 10.53 -19.96
CA LEU A 47 -1.09 10.22 -21.11
C LEU A 47 -0.82 11.20 -22.26
N PRO A 48 -1.03 10.79 -23.52
CA PRO A 48 -0.77 11.62 -24.68
C PRO A 48 -1.76 12.79 -24.83
N ALA A 49 -1.23 13.93 -25.26
CA ALA A 49 -2.03 15.05 -25.74
C ALA A 49 -2.50 14.83 -27.20
N GLU A 50 -3.62 15.45 -27.56
CA GLU A 50 -4.13 15.51 -28.93
C GLU A 50 -4.81 16.87 -29.21
N PRO A 51 -4.10 17.79 -29.90
CA PRO A 51 -4.60 19.12 -30.23
C PRO A 51 -5.97 19.13 -30.92
N ARG A 52 -6.21 18.18 -31.83
CA ARG A 52 -7.46 18.09 -32.60
C ARG A 52 -8.67 17.72 -31.75
N LEU A 53 -8.45 17.13 -30.59
CA LEU A 53 -9.48 16.80 -29.60
C LEU A 53 -9.59 17.85 -28.49
N GLY A 54 -8.69 18.84 -28.44
CA GLY A 54 -8.59 19.73 -27.29
C GLY A 54 -8.01 19.04 -26.04
N LEU A 55 -7.33 17.90 -26.22
CA LEU A 55 -6.83 17.04 -25.15
C LEU A 55 -5.41 17.41 -24.74
N HIS A 56 -5.24 17.87 -23.51
CA HIS A 56 -3.92 18.08 -22.89
C HIS A 56 -3.40 16.78 -22.29
N ALA A 57 -2.08 16.70 -22.07
CA ALA A 57 -1.49 15.58 -21.35
C ALA A 57 -2.04 15.51 -19.91
N VAL A 58 -2.42 14.31 -19.50
CA VAL A 58 -2.85 13.99 -18.13
C VAL A 58 -1.68 13.31 -17.44
N VAL A 59 -1.22 13.86 -16.33
CA VAL A 59 -0.05 13.37 -15.59
C VAL A 59 -0.50 12.47 -14.45
N THR A 60 0.07 11.28 -14.38
CA THR A 60 -0.11 10.31 -13.30
C THR A 60 1.10 10.34 -12.37
N SER A 61 0.90 9.97 -11.12
CA SER A 61 2.00 9.72 -10.20
C SER A 61 1.61 8.70 -9.15
N ASP A 62 2.59 7.91 -8.74
CA ASP A 62 2.40 6.97 -7.66
C ASP A 62 1.97 7.63 -6.35
N GLY A 63 1.15 6.85 -5.66
CA GLY A 63 1.17 6.68 -4.22
C GLY A 63 1.18 5.16 -3.92
N PRO A 64 0.61 4.68 -2.81
CA PRO A 64 -0.48 5.29 -2.05
C PRO A 64 -0.09 5.95 -0.72
N GLN A 65 1.20 6.01 -0.36
CA GLN A 65 1.66 6.59 0.91
C GLN A 65 1.96 8.11 0.82
N GLY A 66 1.40 8.77 -0.19
CA GLY A 66 1.70 10.16 -0.58
C GLY A 66 1.79 10.27 -2.10
N VAL A 67 2.16 11.45 -2.61
CA VAL A 67 2.36 11.65 -4.05
C VAL A 67 3.85 11.77 -4.33
N ARG A 68 4.43 10.78 -5.01
CA ARG A 68 5.87 10.74 -5.27
C ARG A 68 6.33 11.86 -6.20
N GLY A 69 5.55 12.17 -7.23
CA GLY A 69 5.95 12.97 -8.38
C GLY A 69 6.40 12.10 -9.56
N THR A 70 6.88 12.74 -10.64
CA THR A 70 7.33 12.05 -11.87
C THR A 70 8.81 11.64 -11.82
N GLY A 71 9.56 12.09 -10.80
CA GLY A 71 11.02 11.89 -10.71
C GLY A 71 11.82 12.69 -11.74
N GLU A 72 11.19 13.56 -12.53
CA GLU A 72 11.88 14.43 -13.50
C GLU A 72 12.53 15.65 -12.86
N VAL A 73 12.03 16.06 -11.69
CA VAL A 73 12.58 17.17 -10.91
C VAL A 73 13.56 16.60 -9.87
N SER A 74 14.86 16.83 -10.11
CA SER A 74 15.92 16.37 -9.20
C SER A 74 15.72 16.94 -7.79
N GLY A 75 15.74 16.07 -6.79
CA GLY A 75 15.59 16.45 -5.37
C GLY A 75 14.16 16.84 -4.97
N GLU A 76 13.16 16.60 -5.82
CA GLU A 76 11.76 16.80 -5.46
C GLU A 76 11.37 15.90 -4.29
N THR A 77 10.69 16.49 -3.30
CA THR A 77 10.19 15.81 -2.12
C THR A 77 8.66 15.90 -2.07
N GLY A 78 8.03 15.17 -1.16
CA GLY A 78 6.60 15.24 -0.92
C GLY A 78 6.18 14.87 0.50
N LEU A 79 4.88 14.93 0.75
CA LEU A 79 4.27 14.52 2.01
C LEU A 79 4.25 13.00 2.13
N LEU A 80 4.99 12.45 3.09
CA LEU A 80 5.04 11.03 3.38
C LEU A 80 4.08 10.69 4.52
N ALA A 81 2.92 10.14 4.19
CA ALA A 81 1.95 9.68 5.16
C ALA A 81 2.40 8.39 5.86
N PRO A 82 1.73 7.97 6.96
CA PRO A 82 1.82 6.61 7.44
C PRO A 82 1.37 5.60 6.38
N ALA A 83 1.86 4.35 6.44
CA ALA A 83 1.43 3.29 5.53
C ALA A 83 -0.10 3.12 5.51
N PRO A 84 -0.71 2.71 4.39
CA PRO A 84 -2.16 2.48 4.30
C PRO A 84 -2.74 1.59 5.40
N SER A 85 -2.02 0.56 5.87
CA SER A 85 -2.43 -0.24 7.02
C SER A 85 -2.58 0.59 8.32
N ALA A 86 -1.76 1.62 8.52
CA ALA A 86 -1.92 2.57 9.63
C ALA A 86 -3.17 3.42 9.47
N THR A 87 -3.45 3.90 8.25
CA THR A 87 -4.71 4.60 7.94
C THR A 87 -5.91 3.70 8.21
N ALA A 88 -5.84 2.43 7.82
CA ALA A 88 -6.90 1.47 8.07
C ALA A 88 -7.13 1.18 9.55
N ALA A 89 -6.06 1.18 10.34
CA ALA A 89 -6.14 1.02 11.78
C ALA A 89 -6.91 2.15 12.48
N THR A 90 -7.14 3.29 11.83
CA THR A 90 -7.98 4.37 12.38
C THR A 90 -9.47 4.03 12.38
N TRP A 91 -9.92 3.15 11.47
CA TRP A 91 -11.35 2.85 11.23
C TRP A 91 -12.21 4.12 11.06
N ASP A 92 -11.62 5.20 10.55
CA ASP A 92 -12.26 6.50 10.41
C ASP A 92 -12.30 6.95 8.94
N THR A 93 -13.47 6.85 8.34
CA THR A 93 -13.71 7.30 6.96
C THR A 93 -13.55 8.82 6.81
N ALA A 94 -13.87 9.62 7.83
CA ALA A 94 -13.68 11.06 7.75
C ALA A 94 -12.18 11.41 7.72
N LEU A 95 -11.35 10.72 8.52
CA LEU A 95 -9.91 10.90 8.49
C LEU A 95 -9.28 10.43 7.18
N ALA A 96 -9.74 9.31 6.62
CA ALA A 96 -9.31 8.83 5.30
C ALA A 96 -9.65 9.82 4.17
N GLU A 97 -10.83 10.44 4.22
CA GLU A 97 -11.23 11.48 3.26
C GLU A 97 -10.35 12.74 3.38
N ARG A 98 -10.03 13.19 4.60
CA ARG A 98 -9.09 14.30 4.81
C ARG A 98 -7.70 13.97 4.27
N LEU A 99 -7.24 12.74 4.43
CA LEU A 99 -5.97 12.29 3.84
C LEU A 99 -6.02 12.34 2.30
N GLY A 100 -7.14 11.95 1.69
CA GLY A 100 -7.36 12.10 0.25
C GLY A 100 -7.24 13.56 -0.23
N ARG A 101 -7.82 14.52 0.51
CA ARG A 101 -7.67 15.96 0.21
C ARG A 101 -6.23 16.45 0.34
N LEU A 102 -5.49 15.94 1.34
CA LEU A 102 -4.06 16.24 1.51
C LEU A 102 -3.23 15.69 0.33
N PHE A 103 -3.54 14.48 -0.14
CA PHE A 103 -2.91 13.94 -1.36
C PHE A 103 -3.27 14.75 -2.60
N ALA A 104 -4.49 15.25 -2.73
CA ALA A 104 -4.85 16.13 -3.84
C ALA A 104 -4.06 17.45 -3.80
N ALA A 105 -3.91 18.05 -2.61
CA ALA A 105 -3.10 19.26 -2.46
C ALA A 105 -1.65 19.01 -2.89
N GLU A 106 -1.07 17.88 -2.50
CA GLU A 106 0.28 17.48 -2.92
C GLU A 106 0.37 17.19 -4.43
N ALA A 107 -0.63 16.53 -5.00
CA ALA A 107 -0.72 16.31 -6.44
C ALA A 107 -0.74 17.64 -7.22
N ARG A 108 -1.54 18.61 -6.77
CA ARG A 108 -1.56 19.97 -7.36
C ARG A 108 -0.22 20.69 -7.21
N ARG A 109 0.49 20.51 -6.08
CA ARG A 109 1.87 21.03 -5.96
C ARG A 109 2.81 20.41 -6.97
N LYS A 110 2.60 19.16 -7.38
CA LYS A 110 3.48 18.44 -8.30
C LYS A 110 2.99 18.44 -9.76
N ASN A 111 1.92 19.18 -10.07
CA ASN A 111 1.24 19.14 -11.39
C ASN A 111 0.82 17.72 -11.81
N VAL A 112 0.38 16.92 -10.83
CA VAL A 112 -0.18 15.58 -11.02
C VAL A 112 -1.70 15.69 -11.08
N ASP A 113 -2.28 14.97 -12.03
CA ASP A 113 -3.72 14.96 -12.29
C ASP A 113 -4.40 13.66 -11.82
N VAL A 114 -3.66 12.55 -11.81
CA VAL A 114 -4.11 11.23 -11.37
C VAL A 114 -3.14 10.69 -10.31
N VAL A 115 -3.64 10.38 -9.12
CA VAL A 115 -2.87 9.68 -8.07
C VAL A 115 -3.17 8.18 -8.15
N LEU A 116 -2.13 7.36 -8.25
CA LEU A 116 -2.24 5.90 -8.37
C LEU A 116 -2.52 5.24 -7.01
N ALA A 117 -3.69 5.56 -6.45
CA ALA A 117 -4.17 5.16 -5.14
C ALA A 117 -5.71 5.20 -5.10
N PRO A 118 -6.35 4.50 -4.15
CA PRO A 118 -5.76 3.59 -3.15
C PRO A 118 -5.48 2.18 -3.71
N LEU A 119 -4.63 1.42 -3.01
CA LEU A 119 -4.47 -0.01 -3.20
C LEU A 119 -5.49 -0.76 -2.31
N VAL A 120 -6.39 -1.54 -2.91
CA VAL A 120 -7.53 -2.18 -2.21
C VAL A 120 -7.61 -3.70 -2.41
N ASN A 121 -6.53 -4.32 -2.92
CA ASN A 121 -6.28 -5.75 -2.73
C ASN A 121 -6.29 -6.10 -1.23
N LEU A 122 -6.50 -7.37 -0.91
CA LEU A 122 -6.70 -7.81 0.46
C LEU A 122 -5.45 -8.48 0.99
N GLN A 123 -5.21 -8.30 2.29
CA GLN A 123 -4.12 -8.95 3.03
C GLN A 123 -4.41 -10.44 3.23
N ARG A 124 -4.41 -11.19 2.13
CA ARG A 124 -4.76 -12.62 2.08
C ARG A 124 -3.79 -13.46 2.89
N THR A 125 -2.50 -13.16 2.78
CA THR A 125 -1.42 -13.83 3.51
C THR A 125 -0.55 -12.80 4.24
N PRO A 126 -0.12 -13.05 5.49
CA PRO A 126 0.66 -12.09 6.26
C PRO A 126 2.10 -11.91 5.73
N VAL A 127 2.56 -12.77 4.82
CA VAL A 127 3.89 -12.66 4.20
C VAL A 127 3.90 -11.84 2.90
N ALA A 128 2.75 -11.34 2.43
CA ALA A 128 2.69 -10.59 1.17
C ALA A 128 3.63 -9.37 1.19
N GLY A 129 4.40 -9.15 0.12
CA GLY A 129 5.41 -8.08 0.03
C GLY A 129 4.85 -6.68 0.21
N ARG A 130 3.67 -6.43 -0.40
CA ARG A 130 2.92 -5.17 -0.32
C ARG A 130 1.84 -5.17 0.75
N HIS A 131 1.97 -6.02 1.77
CA HIS A 131 0.99 -6.08 2.86
C HIS A 131 0.79 -4.70 3.53
N PHE A 132 1.87 -3.95 3.75
CA PHE A 132 1.84 -2.60 4.32
C PHE A 132 1.03 -1.60 3.48
N GLU A 133 0.99 -1.82 2.17
CA GLU A 133 0.37 -0.94 1.17
C GLU A 133 -1.13 -1.21 1.02
N CYS A 134 -1.60 -2.36 1.49
CA CYS A 134 -3.02 -2.69 1.58
C CYS A 134 -3.65 -2.05 2.83
N LEU A 135 -4.97 -1.82 2.77
CA LEU A 135 -5.74 -1.30 3.90
C LEU A 135 -6.03 -2.40 4.94
N SER A 136 -6.71 -3.46 4.55
CA SER A 136 -7.20 -4.48 5.49
C SER A 136 -7.33 -5.87 4.86
N GLU A 137 -7.35 -6.91 5.69
CA GLU A 137 -7.79 -8.26 5.32
C GLU A 137 -9.31 -8.35 5.08
N ASP A 138 -10.09 -7.35 5.53
CA ASP A 138 -11.55 -7.35 5.39
C ASP A 138 -12.02 -6.43 4.24
N PRO A 139 -12.85 -6.94 3.31
CA PRO A 139 -13.34 -6.18 2.16
C PRO A 139 -14.23 -4.99 2.52
N LEU A 140 -14.99 -5.05 3.63
CA LEU A 140 -15.88 -3.95 4.03
C LEU A 140 -15.04 -2.76 4.50
N LEU A 141 -14.03 -3.01 5.35
CA LEU A 141 -13.13 -1.97 5.85
C LEU A 141 -12.30 -1.35 4.71
N SER A 142 -11.69 -2.18 3.86
CA SER A 142 -10.91 -1.73 2.69
C SER A 142 -11.76 -0.88 1.74
N GLY A 143 -12.98 -1.33 1.41
CA GLY A 143 -13.88 -0.59 0.52
C GLY A 143 -14.36 0.73 1.13
N ALA A 144 -14.72 0.78 2.42
CA ALA A 144 -15.22 1.99 3.07
C ALA A 144 -14.16 3.09 3.14
N LEU A 145 -12.95 2.74 3.55
CA LEU A 145 -11.84 3.69 3.66
C LEU A 145 -11.30 4.10 2.28
N GLY A 146 -11.23 3.14 1.34
CA GLY A 146 -10.87 3.42 -0.04
C GLY A 146 -11.84 4.41 -0.68
N ALA A 147 -13.15 4.25 -0.47
CA ALA A 147 -14.17 5.16 -1.01
C ALA A 147 -14.03 6.56 -0.44
N ALA A 148 -13.74 6.68 0.86
CA ALA A 148 -13.49 7.95 1.51
C ALA A 148 -12.25 8.66 0.95
N LEU A 149 -11.13 7.95 0.77
CA LEU A 149 -9.91 8.52 0.19
C LEU A 149 -10.15 8.99 -1.26
N VAL A 150 -10.86 8.21 -2.06
CA VAL A 150 -11.23 8.55 -3.45
C VAL A 150 -12.08 9.82 -3.49
N ARG A 151 -13.10 9.95 -2.63
CA ARG A 151 -13.90 11.19 -2.53
C ARG A 151 -13.01 12.40 -2.23
N GLY A 152 -12.12 12.28 -1.26
CA GLY A 152 -11.20 13.36 -0.88
C GLY A 152 -10.29 13.83 -2.02
N LEU A 153 -9.82 12.90 -2.88
CA LEU A 153 -9.03 13.25 -4.06
C LEU A 153 -9.87 13.97 -5.13
N GLN A 154 -11.02 13.38 -5.48
CA GLN A 154 -11.82 13.81 -6.62
C GLN A 154 -12.60 15.10 -6.36
N GLU A 155 -12.97 15.40 -5.11
CA GLU A 155 -13.57 16.68 -4.73
C GLU A 155 -12.62 17.87 -4.99
N GLU A 156 -11.31 17.63 -4.97
CA GLU A 156 -10.27 18.63 -5.28
C GLU A 156 -9.83 18.58 -6.77
N GLY A 157 -10.60 17.86 -7.60
CA GLY A 157 -10.41 17.72 -9.04
C GLY A 157 -9.20 16.87 -9.45
N VAL A 158 -8.69 16.02 -8.55
CA VAL A 158 -7.59 15.08 -8.81
C VAL A 158 -8.18 13.67 -8.92
N ALA A 159 -7.89 12.97 -10.00
CA ALA A 159 -8.35 11.61 -10.20
C ALA A 159 -7.69 10.64 -9.21
N ALA A 160 -8.49 9.72 -8.67
CA ALA A 160 -7.97 8.50 -8.06
C ALA A 160 -7.86 7.39 -9.12
N CYS A 161 -6.90 6.49 -8.94
CA CYS A 161 -6.76 5.26 -9.72
C CYS A 161 -6.69 4.07 -8.76
N LEU A 162 -7.82 3.37 -8.58
CA LEU A 162 -7.88 2.19 -7.71
C LEU A 162 -6.98 1.09 -8.24
N LYS A 163 -6.22 0.43 -7.37
CA LYS A 163 -5.32 -0.64 -7.79
C LYS A 163 -5.30 -1.84 -6.84
N HIS A 164 -4.92 -3.03 -7.27
CA HIS A 164 -4.81 -3.49 -8.66
C HIS A 164 -5.99 -4.43 -8.91
N PHE A 165 -6.83 -4.07 -9.87
CA PHE A 165 -8.02 -4.81 -10.23
C PHE A 165 -7.63 -6.02 -11.09
N VAL A 166 -7.71 -7.27 -10.63
CA VAL A 166 -8.05 -7.74 -9.27
C VAL A 166 -7.16 -8.94 -8.91
N ALA A 167 -7.15 -9.34 -7.64
CA ALA A 167 -6.45 -10.52 -7.14
C ALA A 167 -4.92 -10.49 -7.34
N ASN A 168 -4.32 -9.31 -7.20
CA ASN A 168 -2.87 -9.14 -7.09
C ASN A 168 -2.43 -9.20 -5.62
N ASP A 169 -2.68 -10.34 -4.95
CA ASP A 169 -2.51 -10.46 -3.50
C ASP A 169 -1.15 -11.08 -3.09
N SER A 170 -0.21 -11.18 -4.03
CA SER A 170 1.13 -11.77 -3.88
C SER A 170 2.08 -11.15 -4.88
N GLU A 171 3.31 -10.88 -4.45
CA GLU A 171 4.37 -10.36 -5.31
C GLU A 171 5.16 -11.47 -6.02
N THR A 172 5.20 -12.67 -5.44
CA THR A 172 5.89 -13.83 -6.01
C THR A 172 5.32 -14.18 -7.39
N ASP A 173 6.13 -14.08 -8.44
CA ASP A 173 5.75 -14.31 -9.84
C ASP A 173 4.51 -13.51 -10.31
N ARG A 174 4.28 -12.31 -9.74
CA ARG A 174 3.08 -11.50 -10.00
C ARG A 174 2.78 -11.21 -11.48
N THR A 175 3.80 -11.16 -12.33
CA THR A 175 3.67 -10.93 -13.78
C THR A 175 3.22 -12.18 -14.55
N ARG A 176 3.17 -13.35 -13.91
CA ARG A 176 3.01 -14.65 -14.58
C ARG A 176 1.88 -15.50 -14.02
N TYR A 177 1.64 -15.45 -12.71
CA TYR A 177 0.69 -16.40 -12.12
C TYR A 177 -0.76 -16.18 -12.56
N ARG A 178 -1.57 -17.21 -12.41
CA ARG A 178 -3.04 -17.15 -12.48
C ARG A 178 -3.64 -17.37 -11.09
N ALA A 179 -4.39 -16.41 -10.59
CA ALA A 179 -5.21 -16.58 -9.40
C ALA A 179 -6.44 -17.43 -9.77
N ARG A 180 -6.58 -18.62 -9.20
CA ARG A 180 -7.78 -19.44 -9.39
C ARG A 180 -8.76 -19.18 -8.24
N ILE A 181 -9.92 -18.63 -8.57
CA ILE A 181 -10.91 -18.17 -7.59
C ILE A 181 -12.31 -18.57 -8.05
N ASP A 182 -13.11 -19.18 -7.16
CA ASP A 182 -14.52 -19.44 -7.47
C ASP A 182 -15.35 -18.15 -7.53
N ALA A 183 -16.40 -18.13 -8.33
CA ALA A 183 -17.20 -16.93 -8.60
C ALA A 183 -17.76 -16.28 -7.33
N ARG A 184 -18.28 -17.06 -6.38
CA ARG A 184 -18.76 -16.56 -5.09
C ARG A 184 -17.65 -15.89 -4.29
N THR A 185 -16.49 -16.52 -4.15
CA THR A 185 -15.34 -15.92 -3.47
C THR A 185 -14.87 -14.65 -4.17
N LEU A 186 -14.76 -14.67 -5.50
CA LEU A 186 -14.37 -13.50 -6.29
C LEU A 186 -15.31 -12.32 -6.03
N ARG A 187 -16.63 -12.56 -6.00
CA ARG A 187 -17.68 -11.54 -5.80
C ARG A 187 -17.79 -11.05 -4.36
N GLU A 188 -17.82 -11.95 -3.38
CA GLU A 188 -18.04 -11.62 -1.97
C GLU A 188 -16.78 -11.12 -1.25
N VAL A 189 -15.58 -11.33 -1.83
CA VAL A 189 -14.30 -10.98 -1.18
C VAL A 189 -13.47 -10.03 -2.03
N TYR A 190 -12.95 -10.47 -3.18
CA TYR A 190 -11.90 -9.73 -3.89
C TYR A 190 -12.40 -8.59 -4.77
N LEU A 191 -13.60 -8.71 -5.34
CA LEU A 191 -14.28 -7.64 -6.06
C LEU A 191 -15.05 -6.69 -5.13
N ALA A 192 -15.45 -7.15 -3.94
CA ALA A 192 -16.26 -6.39 -3.00
C ALA A 192 -15.71 -4.99 -2.64
N PRO A 193 -14.41 -4.79 -2.36
CA PRO A 193 -13.89 -3.43 -2.10
C PRO A 193 -13.99 -2.53 -3.34
N PHE A 194 -13.72 -3.07 -4.54
CA PHE A 194 -13.85 -2.31 -5.80
C PHE A 194 -15.30 -1.97 -6.11
N GLU A 195 -16.23 -2.93 -5.99
CA GLU A 195 -17.68 -2.71 -6.18
C GLU A 195 -18.16 -1.56 -5.31
N ARG A 196 -17.79 -1.60 -4.01
CA ARG A 196 -18.19 -0.58 -3.05
C ARG A 196 -17.67 0.80 -3.42
N ILE A 197 -16.40 0.91 -3.82
CA ILE A 197 -15.81 2.20 -4.16
C ILE A 197 -16.41 2.76 -5.45
N VAL A 198 -16.68 1.89 -6.45
CA VAL A 198 -17.41 2.29 -7.65
C VAL A 198 -18.78 2.85 -7.29
N ALA A 199 -19.50 2.19 -6.38
CA ALA A 199 -20.82 2.63 -5.94
C ALA A 199 -20.82 3.93 -5.13
N GLU A 200 -19.86 4.10 -4.21
CA GLU A 200 -19.87 5.17 -3.20
C GLU A 200 -19.01 6.39 -3.55
N ALA A 201 -18.10 6.25 -4.52
CA ALA A 201 -17.13 7.29 -4.84
C ALA A 201 -16.86 7.48 -6.34
N ALA A 202 -17.40 6.61 -7.22
CA ALA A 202 -17.31 6.71 -8.68
C ALA A 202 -15.89 7.11 -9.16
N PRO A 203 -14.88 6.23 -8.98
CA PRO A 203 -13.52 6.58 -9.30
C PRO A 203 -13.34 6.86 -10.79
N TRP A 204 -12.45 7.78 -11.12
CA TRP A 204 -12.25 8.22 -12.50
C TRP A 204 -11.31 7.30 -13.29
N SER A 205 -10.54 6.46 -12.59
CA SER A 205 -9.70 5.43 -13.20
C SER A 205 -9.53 4.21 -12.30
N VAL A 206 -9.19 3.08 -12.92
CA VAL A 206 -8.85 1.80 -12.27
C VAL A 206 -7.60 1.23 -12.95
N MET A 207 -6.66 0.73 -12.18
CA MET A 207 -5.47 0.03 -12.66
C MET A 207 -5.69 -1.47 -12.66
N GLY A 208 -5.52 -2.11 -13.80
CA GLY A 208 -5.58 -3.57 -13.93
C GLY A 208 -4.28 -4.24 -13.43
N ALA A 209 -4.40 -5.41 -12.82
CA ALA A 209 -3.29 -6.15 -12.21
C ALA A 209 -2.31 -6.80 -13.21
N TYR A 210 -1.09 -7.06 -12.73
CA TYR A 210 -0.10 -7.93 -13.41
C TYR A 210 -0.56 -9.38 -13.52
N SER A 211 -1.22 -9.88 -12.47
CA SER A 211 -1.66 -11.27 -12.40
C SER A 211 -2.64 -11.61 -13.52
N GLY A 212 -2.82 -12.90 -13.76
CA GLY A 212 -4.04 -13.38 -14.40
C GLY A 212 -5.02 -13.96 -13.42
N LEU A 213 -6.22 -14.26 -13.91
CA LEU A 213 -7.34 -14.76 -13.15
C LEU A 213 -7.97 -15.94 -13.91
N ASP A 214 -8.32 -16.97 -13.16
CA ASP A 214 -9.15 -18.11 -13.54
C ASP A 214 -10.40 -18.05 -12.65
N ASP A 215 -11.50 -17.52 -13.19
CA ASP A 215 -12.79 -17.38 -12.49
C ASP A 215 -13.66 -18.66 -12.54
N GLY A 216 -13.09 -19.76 -13.06
CA GLY A 216 -13.77 -21.02 -13.34
C GLY A 216 -14.52 -21.06 -14.67
N THR A 217 -14.67 -19.93 -15.37
CA THR A 217 -15.29 -19.82 -16.70
C THR A 217 -14.29 -19.33 -17.76
N GLU A 218 -13.49 -18.34 -17.41
CA GLU A 218 -12.44 -17.74 -18.23
C GLU A 218 -11.13 -17.76 -17.42
N SER A 219 -10.03 -18.11 -18.08
CA SER A 219 -8.68 -18.09 -17.50
C SER A 219 -7.77 -17.28 -18.43
N ALA A 220 -7.41 -16.07 -18.02
CA ALA A 220 -6.66 -15.10 -18.83
C ALA A 220 -5.80 -14.18 -17.96
N PRO A 221 -4.79 -13.45 -18.50
CA PRO A 221 -4.29 -12.24 -17.86
C PRO A 221 -5.46 -11.32 -17.49
N VAL A 222 -5.39 -10.62 -16.36
CA VAL A 222 -6.53 -9.77 -15.94
C VAL A 222 -6.83 -8.69 -16.99
N LEU A 223 -5.80 -8.15 -17.64
CA LEU A 223 -5.91 -7.17 -18.72
C LEU A 223 -6.59 -7.71 -20.00
N GLU A 224 -6.74 -9.03 -20.12
CA GLU A 224 -7.42 -9.72 -21.22
C GLU A 224 -8.71 -10.41 -20.76
N HIS A 225 -9.08 -10.30 -19.49
CA HIS A 225 -10.21 -11.03 -18.92
C HIS A 225 -11.54 -10.31 -19.17
N ARG A 226 -12.20 -10.67 -20.27
CA ARG A 226 -13.36 -9.94 -20.78
C ARG A 226 -14.56 -9.97 -19.83
N ARG A 227 -14.82 -11.11 -19.18
CA ARG A 227 -15.92 -11.22 -18.20
C ARG A 227 -15.75 -10.23 -17.05
N ILE A 228 -14.53 -9.93 -16.62
CA ILE A 228 -14.27 -9.12 -15.43
C ILE A 228 -14.09 -7.64 -15.78
N LEU A 229 -13.25 -7.29 -16.75
CA LEU A 229 -13.03 -5.89 -17.12
C LEU A 229 -14.22 -5.26 -17.85
N ARG A 230 -14.79 -5.96 -18.83
CA ARG A 230 -15.94 -5.45 -19.56
C ARG A 230 -17.24 -5.87 -18.91
N GLY A 231 -17.44 -7.17 -18.66
CA GLY A 231 -18.69 -7.69 -18.14
C GLY A 231 -19.04 -7.17 -16.74
N VAL A 232 -18.14 -7.30 -15.77
CA VAL A 232 -18.40 -6.88 -14.39
C VAL A 232 -18.16 -5.38 -14.20
N LEU A 233 -16.94 -4.90 -14.44
CA LEU A 233 -16.58 -3.52 -14.11
C LEU A 233 -17.36 -2.50 -14.96
N LYS A 234 -17.35 -2.64 -16.29
CA LYS A 234 -17.99 -1.64 -17.18
C LYS A 234 -19.49 -1.86 -17.35
N ASP A 235 -19.92 -3.08 -17.68
CA ASP A 235 -21.31 -3.34 -18.06
C ASP A 235 -22.22 -3.49 -16.82
N GLU A 236 -21.85 -4.34 -15.84
CA GLU A 236 -22.67 -4.58 -14.64
C GLU A 236 -22.58 -3.41 -13.64
N TRP A 237 -21.37 -2.94 -13.32
CA TRP A 237 -21.18 -1.87 -12.34
C TRP A 237 -21.36 -0.47 -12.92
N GLY A 238 -21.38 -0.33 -14.25
CA GLY A 238 -21.53 0.96 -14.92
C GLY A 238 -20.30 1.84 -14.83
N PHE A 239 -19.10 1.27 -14.66
CA PHE A 239 -17.86 2.05 -14.60
C PHE A 239 -17.59 2.79 -15.92
N ASP A 240 -17.62 4.11 -15.86
CA ASP A 240 -17.41 5.01 -17.01
C ASP A 240 -15.99 5.59 -17.08
N GLY A 241 -15.15 5.31 -16.08
CA GLY A 241 -13.76 5.77 -16.04
C GLY A 241 -12.85 5.02 -17.03
N ALA A 242 -11.56 5.29 -16.92
CA ALA A 242 -10.52 4.64 -17.72
C ALA A 242 -9.90 3.46 -16.97
N VAL A 243 -9.77 2.31 -17.65
CA VAL A 243 -8.95 1.18 -17.20
C VAL A 243 -7.53 1.38 -17.74
N ILE A 244 -6.58 1.52 -16.83
CA ILE A 244 -5.16 1.71 -17.12
C ILE A 244 -4.43 0.40 -16.78
N SER A 245 -3.45 -0.03 -17.56
CA SER A 245 -2.63 -1.18 -17.18
C SER A 245 -1.71 -0.82 -16.01
N ASP A 246 -1.32 -1.79 -15.20
CA ASP A 246 -0.06 -1.67 -14.48
C ASP A 246 1.12 -1.54 -15.48
N TRP A 247 2.28 -1.09 -15.03
CA TRP A 247 3.40 -0.74 -15.88
C TRP A 247 3.98 -1.96 -16.59
N ALA A 248 3.99 -1.97 -17.93
CA ALA A 248 4.47 -3.09 -18.75
C ALA A 248 3.70 -4.42 -18.55
N ALA A 249 2.53 -4.38 -17.90
CA ALA A 249 1.69 -5.56 -17.69
C ALA A 249 1.00 -6.06 -18.96
N THR A 250 0.80 -5.18 -19.96
CA THR A 250 0.13 -5.55 -21.21
C THR A 250 1.12 -6.13 -22.20
N GLN A 251 0.78 -7.28 -22.80
CA GLN A 251 1.65 -7.98 -23.75
C GLN A 251 0.97 -8.26 -25.10
N THR A 252 -0.34 -8.00 -25.23
CA THR A 252 -1.11 -8.31 -26.44
C THR A 252 -1.91 -7.11 -26.95
N ALA A 253 -2.24 -7.12 -28.25
CA ALA A 253 -3.04 -6.08 -28.91
C ALA A 253 -4.55 -6.36 -28.83
N ALA A 254 -5.08 -7.17 -29.74
CA ALA A 254 -6.52 -7.42 -29.85
C ALA A 254 -7.18 -7.97 -28.58
N PRO A 255 -6.63 -9.01 -27.89
CA PRO A 255 -7.27 -9.56 -26.70
C PRO A 255 -7.45 -8.53 -25.59
N ALA A 256 -6.40 -7.77 -25.26
CA ALA A 256 -6.47 -6.73 -24.22
C ALA A 256 -7.41 -5.59 -24.62
N ALA A 257 -7.38 -5.15 -25.88
CA ALA A 257 -8.27 -4.11 -26.39
C ALA A 257 -9.75 -4.52 -26.29
N ASP A 258 -10.11 -5.74 -26.69
CA ASP A 258 -11.50 -6.21 -26.65
C ASP A 258 -12.00 -6.55 -25.24
N ALA A 259 -11.09 -6.92 -24.34
CA ALA A 259 -11.41 -7.27 -22.95
C ALA A 259 -11.84 -6.06 -22.11
N GLY A 260 -11.43 -4.85 -22.49
CA GLY A 260 -11.84 -3.61 -21.85
C GLY A 260 -10.71 -2.74 -21.29
N LEU A 261 -9.43 -3.07 -21.54
CA LEU A 261 -8.31 -2.17 -21.22
C LEU A 261 -8.40 -0.89 -22.07
N ASP A 262 -8.24 0.29 -21.48
CA ASP A 262 -8.36 1.57 -22.19
C ASP A 262 -7.00 2.22 -22.51
N LEU A 263 -6.01 2.04 -21.62
CA LEU A 263 -4.69 2.65 -21.75
C LEU A 263 -3.58 1.68 -21.32
N VAL A 264 -2.58 1.53 -22.18
CA VAL A 264 -1.33 0.84 -21.84
C VAL A 264 -0.32 1.83 -21.24
N MET A 265 0.24 1.47 -20.08
CA MET A 265 1.34 2.17 -19.42
C MET A 265 2.54 1.23 -19.23
N PRO A 266 3.78 1.77 -19.19
CA PRO A 266 4.14 3.13 -19.61
C PRO A 266 4.12 3.29 -21.13
N GLY A 267 4.55 4.44 -21.63
CA GLY A 267 4.96 4.58 -23.04
C GLY A 267 6.26 5.38 -23.18
N PRO A 268 6.64 5.77 -24.41
CA PRO A 268 5.82 5.82 -25.63
C PRO A 268 5.65 4.48 -26.36
N ASP A 269 6.49 3.50 -26.05
CA ASP A 269 6.46 2.18 -26.65
C ASP A 269 5.54 1.23 -25.88
N GLY A 270 4.99 0.23 -26.56
CA GLY A 270 4.12 -0.78 -25.96
C GLY A 270 3.67 -1.82 -26.98
N PRO A 271 2.92 -2.85 -26.56
CA PRO A 271 2.39 -3.90 -27.44
C PRO A 271 1.34 -3.40 -28.45
N TRP A 272 0.86 -2.16 -28.27
CA TRP A 272 -0.12 -1.53 -29.15
C TRP A 272 0.56 -0.71 -30.25
N GLY A 273 -0.15 0.20 -30.92
CA GLY A 273 0.35 0.86 -32.12
C GLY A 273 0.03 0.06 -33.38
N ALA A 274 1.02 -0.24 -34.22
CA ALA A 274 0.81 -0.90 -35.50
C ALA A 274 0.10 -2.26 -35.38
N ALA A 275 0.36 -3.01 -34.30
CA ALA A 275 -0.30 -4.28 -34.05
C ALA A 275 -1.82 -4.14 -33.85
N LEU A 276 -2.25 -3.13 -33.07
CA LEU A 276 -3.68 -2.88 -32.82
C LEU A 276 -4.37 -2.25 -34.04
N VAL A 277 -3.69 -1.36 -34.77
CA VAL A 277 -4.18 -0.85 -36.06
C VAL A 277 -4.45 -2.01 -37.01
N GLY A 278 -3.49 -2.91 -37.19
CA GLY A 278 -3.68 -4.07 -38.06
C GLY A 278 -4.78 -5.02 -37.59
N ALA A 279 -4.99 -5.18 -36.28
CA ALA A 279 -6.09 -5.99 -35.74
C ALA A 279 -7.46 -5.39 -36.11
N VAL A 280 -7.61 -4.06 -36.03
CA VAL A 280 -8.84 -3.37 -36.45
C VAL A 280 -9.07 -3.50 -37.95
N GLU A 281 -8.03 -3.30 -38.77
CA GLU A 281 -8.12 -3.44 -40.23
C GLU A 281 -8.49 -4.87 -40.67
N ARG A 282 -8.11 -5.89 -39.89
CA ARG A 282 -8.50 -7.29 -40.10
C ARG A 282 -9.89 -7.63 -39.54
N GLY A 283 -10.54 -6.70 -38.85
CA GLY A 283 -11.84 -6.92 -38.21
C GLY A 283 -11.79 -7.79 -36.94
N GLU A 284 -10.60 -7.95 -36.35
CA GLU A 284 -10.44 -8.64 -35.06
C GLU A 284 -10.97 -7.77 -33.91
N VAL A 285 -10.78 -6.45 -34.00
CA VAL A 285 -11.30 -5.44 -33.06
C VAL A 285 -12.15 -4.44 -33.85
N ASP A 286 -13.34 -4.10 -33.37
CA ASP A 286 -14.15 -3.05 -34.01
C ASP A 286 -13.55 -1.66 -33.72
N GLU A 287 -13.47 -0.79 -34.73
CA GLU A 287 -12.99 0.59 -34.56
C GLU A 287 -13.83 1.35 -33.51
N ALA A 288 -15.11 1.01 -33.34
CA ALA A 288 -15.95 1.57 -32.28
C ALA A 288 -15.41 1.27 -30.86
N VAL A 289 -14.69 0.16 -30.66
CA VAL A 289 -14.00 -0.12 -29.39
C VAL A 289 -12.86 0.87 -29.18
N ILE A 290 -12.13 1.23 -30.25
CA ILE A 290 -11.07 2.25 -30.17
C ILE A 290 -11.68 3.63 -29.86
N ASP A 291 -12.81 3.97 -30.48
CA ASP A 291 -13.52 5.22 -30.21
C ASP A 291 -13.96 5.33 -28.74
N ASP A 292 -14.54 4.26 -28.16
CA ASP A 292 -14.93 4.23 -26.73
C ASP A 292 -13.74 4.48 -25.81
N LYS A 293 -12.58 3.86 -26.09
CA LYS A 293 -11.36 4.05 -25.29
C LYS A 293 -10.91 5.49 -25.30
N VAL A 294 -10.85 6.12 -26.48
CA VAL A 294 -10.47 7.54 -26.59
C VAL A 294 -11.47 8.43 -25.84
N LEU A 295 -12.78 8.15 -25.93
CA LEU A 295 -13.80 8.88 -25.19
C LEU A 295 -13.64 8.75 -23.67
N ARG A 296 -13.27 7.57 -23.15
CA ARG A 296 -12.96 7.38 -21.71
C ARG A 296 -11.75 8.20 -21.27
N LEU A 297 -10.70 8.28 -22.09
CA LEU A 297 -9.54 9.15 -21.81
C LEU A 297 -9.91 10.63 -21.85
N MET A 298 -10.75 11.05 -22.80
CA MET A 298 -11.29 12.42 -22.83
C MET A 298 -12.16 12.72 -21.61
N ARG A 299 -12.97 11.77 -21.13
CA ARG A 299 -13.78 11.91 -19.91
C ARG A 299 -12.90 12.07 -18.68
N LEU A 300 -11.85 11.25 -18.55
CA LEU A 300 -10.84 11.42 -17.49
C LEU A 300 -10.21 12.81 -17.57
N ALA A 301 -9.72 13.23 -18.74
CA ALA A 301 -9.12 14.53 -18.95
C ALA A 301 -10.09 15.68 -18.60
N ALA A 302 -11.35 15.59 -18.98
CA ALA A 302 -12.35 16.60 -18.64
C ALA A 302 -12.54 16.71 -17.12
N ARG A 303 -12.65 15.58 -16.41
CA ARG A 303 -12.82 15.53 -14.95
C ARG A 303 -11.66 16.18 -14.19
N VAL A 304 -10.43 16.05 -14.70
CA VAL A 304 -9.23 16.68 -14.10
C VAL A 304 -8.93 18.08 -14.67
N GLY A 305 -9.76 18.61 -15.57
CA GLY A 305 -9.59 19.95 -16.14
C GLY A 305 -8.52 20.06 -17.24
N LYS A 306 -8.24 18.96 -17.95
CA LYS A 306 -7.27 18.82 -19.05
C LYS A 306 -7.89 18.81 -20.46
N LEU A 307 -9.13 19.29 -20.58
CA LEU A 307 -9.82 19.39 -21.86
C LEU A 307 -10.19 20.85 -22.17
N THR A 308 -9.87 21.30 -23.38
CA THR A 308 -10.19 22.64 -23.90
C THR A 308 -10.85 22.55 -25.28
N ASP A 309 -11.06 23.68 -25.94
CA ASP A 309 -11.33 23.66 -27.38
C ASP A 309 -10.11 23.11 -28.15
N PRO A 310 -10.33 22.46 -29.31
CA PRO A 310 -9.26 22.02 -30.20
C PRO A 310 -8.34 23.15 -30.63
N TRP A 311 -7.06 22.83 -30.84
CA TRP A 311 -6.05 23.76 -31.36
C TRP A 311 -5.20 23.12 -32.46
N THR A 312 -4.43 23.94 -33.17
CA THR A 312 -3.60 23.47 -34.29
C THR A 312 -2.38 22.71 -33.75
N PRO A 313 -2.07 21.50 -34.27
CA PRO A 313 -0.84 20.80 -33.93
C PRO A 313 0.41 21.68 -34.17
N GLY A 314 1.29 21.76 -33.18
CA GLY A 314 2.50 22.59 -33.21
C GLY A 314 2.32 24.02 -32.71
N GLU A 315 1.09 24.49 -32.48
CA GLU A 315 0.82 25.76 -31.80
C GLU A 315 0.82 25.60 -30.27
N GLN A 316 0.97 26.72 -29.56
CA GLN A 316 0.87 26.73 -28.10
C GLN A 316 -0.54 26.32 -27.68
N PRO A 317 -0.68 25.35 -26.75
CA PRO A 317 -2.00 24.90 -26.32
C PRO A 317 -2.75 26.02 -25.58
N PRO A 318 -4.09 26.07 -25.68
CA PRO A 318 -4.91 27.02 -24.92
C PRO A 318 -4.61 26.91 -23.41
N PRO A 319 -4.64 28.02 -22.66
CA PRO A 319 -4.42 27.96 -21.22
C PRO A 319 -5.51 27.13 -20.55
N LEU A 320 -5.10 26.27 -19.62
CA LEU A 320 -6.02 25.51 -18.78
C LEU A 320 -6.59 26.41 -17.67
N PRO A 321 -7.80 26.10 -17.16
CA PRO A 321 -8.30 26.75 -15.95
C PRO A 321 -7.29 26.59 -14.81
N SER A 322 -6.79 27.69 -14.24
CA SER A 322 -5.83 27.61 -13.14
C SER A 322 -6.55 27.48 -11.81
N ALA A 323 -6.49 26.30 -11.20
CA ALA A 323 -6.72 26.16 -9.77
C ALA A 323 -5.54 26.81 -9.01
N PRO A 324 -5.76 27.48 -7.87
CA PRO A 324 -4.68 27.96 -7.04
C PRO A 324 -3.76 26.80 -6.64
N ARG A 325 -2.48 26.88 -6.98
CA ARG A 325 -1.49 25.88 -6.53
C ARG A 325 -1.26 26.08 -5.03
N PRO A 326 -1.38 25.03 -4.20
CA PRO A 326 -1.05 25.14 -2.78
C PRO A 326 0.38 25.64 -2.60
N GLY A 327 0.62 26.43 -1.55
CA GLY A 327 1.96 26.82 -1.13
C GLY A 327 2.77 25.61 -0.63
N PRO A 328 4.05 25.75 -0.28
CA PRO A 328 4.87 24.67 0.26
C PRO A 328 4.20 23.97 1.45
N ALA A 329 4.48 22.67 1.60
CA ALA A 329 3.97 21.90 2.73
C ALA A 329 4.34 22.53 4.08
N GLY A 330 3.41 22.56 5.03
CA GLY A 330 3.59 23.23 6.31
C GLY A 330 3.11 22.46 7.54
N GLU A 331 3.26 23.07 8.72
CA GLU A 331 2.97 22.42 10.01
C GLU A 331 1.53 21.91 10.16
N SER A 332 0.55 22.51 9.49
CA SER A 332 -0.83 22.00 9.53
C SER A 332 -0.97 20.64 8.85
N GLU A 333 -0.25 20.41 7.76
CA GLU A 333 -0.27 19.14 7.04
C GLU A 333 0.55 18.10 7.79
N PHE A 334 1.67 18.51 8.37
CA PHE A 334 2.46 17.64 9.23
C PHE A 334 1.66 17.21 10.47
N ALA A 335 0.91 18.13 11.09
CA ALA A 335 0.00 17.81 12.19
C ALA A 335 -1.11 16.83 11.75
N ALA A 336 -1.64 16.95 10.53
CA ALA A 336 -2.62 16.01 10.00
C ALA A 336 -2.00 14.61 9.78
N LEU A 337 -0.78 14.51 9.26
CA LEU A 337 -0.08 13.23 9.12
C LEU A 337 0.24 12.59 10.48
N ARG A 338 0.64 13.41 11.46
CA ARG A 338 0.83 13.01 12.86
C ARG A 338 -0.46 12.50 13.47
N GLU A 339 -1.60 13.15 13.23
CA GLU A 339 -2.93 12.72 13.70
C GLU A 339 -3.32 11.35 13.10
N VAL A 340 -3.09 11.14 11.80
CA VAL A 340 -3.32 9.83 11.17
C VAL A 340 -2.51 8.75 11.88
N LEU A 341 -1.24 9.03 12.20
CA LEU A 341 -0.38 8.07 12.88
C LEU A 341 -0.78 7.83 14.34
N THR A 342 -1.10 8.88 15.12
CA THR A 342 -1.49 8.71 16.53
C THR A 342 -2.81 7.95 16.64
N ARG A 343 -3.79 8.26 15.79
CA ARG A 343 -5.07 7.54 15.73
C ARG A 343 -4.97 6.16 15.10
N GLY A 344 -3.96 5.93 14.25
CA GLY A 344 -3.65 4.62 13.69
C GLY A 344 -2.83 3.73 14.63
N THR A 345 -2.07 4.31 15.58
CA THR A 345 -1.23 3.54 16.52
C THR A 345 -2.11 2.63 17.37
N VAL A 346 -1.80 1.32 17.37
CA VAL A 346 -2.57 0.32 18.11
C VAL A 346 -1.88 0.01 19.43
N LEU A 347 -2.56 0.25 20.54
CA LEU A 347 -2.14 -0.23 21.85
C LEU A 347 -2.59 -1.69 22.02
N LEU A 348 -1.67 -2.63 21.82
CA LEU A 348 -1.96 -4.06 21.89
C LEU A 348 -2.10 -4.55 23.33
N ARG A 349 -1.25 -4.03 24.22
CA ARG A 349 -1.19 -4.41 25.64
C ARG A 349 -0.78 -3.23 26.51
N ASN A 350 -1.39 -3.11 27.69
CA ASN A 350 -1.03 -2.11 28.70
C ASN A 350 -1.37 -2.61 30.11
N GLU A 351 -0.42 -3.30 30.74
CA GLU A 351 -0.56 -3.84 32.09
C GLU A 351 -0.37 -2.76 33.15
N GLN A 352 -1.16 -2.85 34.22
CA GLN A 352 -1.10 -1.95 35.39
C GLN A 352 -1.20 -0.44 35.06
N GLY A 353 -1.67 -0.08 33.86
CA GLY A 353 -1.72 1.30 33.40
C GLY A 353 -0.35 1.95 33.28
N LEU A 354 0.67 1.21 32.80
CA LEU A 354 2.01 1.76 32.57
C LEU A 354 1.97 2.97 31.63
N LEU A 355 1.24 2.86 30.52
CA LEU A 355 1.00 3.95 29.59
C LEU A 355 -0.33 4.67 29.88
N PRO A 356 -0.39 6.00 29.68
CA PRO A 356 0.72 6.87 29.29
C PRO A 356 1.74 7.08 30.44
N LEU A 357 3.00 7.32 30.09
CA LEU A 357 4.04 7.67 31.04
C LEU A 357 3.74 9.04 31.67
N ASP A 358 3.90 9.14 32.99
CA ASP A 358 3.75 10.40 33.72
C ASP A 358 5.02 11.25 33.59
N PRO A 359 5.00 12.37 32.83
CA PRO A 359 6.20 13.18 32.61
C PRO A 359 6.76 13.77 33.91
N GLY A 360 5.91 14.00 34.93
CA GLY A 360 6.33 14.51 36.24
C GLY A 360 7.10 13.51 37.09
N ARG A 361 7.14 12.24 36.67
CA ARG A 361 7.86 11.15 37.36
C ARG A 361 9.06 10.63 36.59
N LEU A 362 9.35 11.20 35.42
CA LEU A 362 10.50 10.84 34.61
C LEU A 362 11.69 11.73 34.99
N GLY A 363 12.81 11.13 35.35
CA GLY A 363 14.15 11.72 35.34
C GLY A 363 15.01 11.17 34.20
N SER A 364 14.73 9.94 33.73
CA SER A 364 15.44 9.34 32.59
C SER A 364 14.60 8.36 31.77
N VAL A 365 14.84 8.33 30.46
CA VAL A 365 14.25 7.38 29.50
C VAL A 365 15.37 6.76 28.67
N ALA A 366 15.38 5.43 28.57
CA ALA A 366 16.27 4.71 27.65
C ALA A 366 15.51 4.34 26.37
N LEU A 367 15.88 4.94 25.25
CA LEU A 367 15.38 4.57 23.93
C LEU A 367 16.32 3.50 23.33
N ILE A 368 15.77 2.32 23.07
CA ILE A 368 16.56 1.12 22.78
C ILE A 368 16.05 0.46 21.50
N GLY A 369 16.94 -0.07 20.68
CA GLY A 369 16.60 -1.00 19.59
C GLY A 369 17.03 -0.50 18.21
N PRO A 370 17.19 -1.42 17.25
CA PRO A 370 17.72 -1.09 15.93
C PRO A 370 16.81 -0.08 15.21
N ASN A 371 15.49 -0.26 15.28
CA ASN A 371 14.52 0.64 14.66
C ASN A 371 14.35 1.96 15.44
N ALA A 372 14.89 2.07 16.66
CA ALA A 372 14.94 3.34 17.38
C ALA A 372 16.00 4.28 16.78
N VAL A 373 17.09 3.70 16.29
CA VAL A 373 18.23 4.40 15.67
C VAL A 373 17.99 4.60 14.17
N GLU A 374 17.55 3.55 13.48
CA GLU A 374 17.23 3.54 12.05
C GLU A 374 15.75 3.19 11.84
N PRO A 375 14.82 4.16 12.03
CA PRO A 375 13.40 3.90 11.88
C PRO A 375 13.04 3.59 10.43
N TYR A 376 12.21 2.57 10.25
CA TYR A 376 11.70 2.19 8.93
C TYR A 376 10.40 2.94 8.63
N LEU A 377 10.52 4.08 7.94
CA LEU A 377 9.44 5.06 7.80
C LEU A 377 8.38 4.67 6.74
N GLN A 378 8.76 3.91 5.72
CA GLN A 378 7.90 3.61 4.56
C GLN A 378 8.34 2.35 3.84
N GLY A 379 7.41 1.70 3.12
CA GLY A 379 7.68 0.49 2.35
C GLY A 379 8.54 0.74 1.10
N GLY A 380 9.15 -0.32 0.57
CA GLY A 380 9.84 -0.28 -0.71
C GLY A 380 8.89 -0.29 -1.93
N GLY A 381 9.41 0.08 -3.11
CA GLY A 381 8.66 0.01 -4.37
C GLY A 381 8.00 1.31 -4.82
N SER A 382 6.94 1.18 -5.61
CA SER A 382 6.17 2.29 -6.18
C SER A 382 5.59 3.23 -5.12
N ALA A 383 5.29 2.73 -3.91
CA ALA A 383 4.78 3.52 -2.80
C ALA A 383 5.79 4.53 -2.21
N TYR A 384 7.07 4.44 -2.55
CA TYR A 384 8.12 5.27 -1.97
C TYR A 384 7.94 6.77 -2.28
N VAL A 385 7.98 7.61 -1.25
CA VAL A 385 7.93 9.07 -1.34
C VAL A 385 9.18 9.66 -0.69
N PRO A 386 10.02 10.43 -1.42
CA PRO A 386 11.08 11.21 -0.80
C PRO A 386 10.44 12.29 0.10
N ALA A 387 10.55 12.14 1.42
CA ALA A 387 9.83 13.01 2.35
C ALA A 387 10.42 14.44 2.42
N VAL A 388 9.57 15.46 2.54
CA VAL A 388 9.99 16.87 2.76
C VAL A 388 10.77 17.07 4.06
N ARG A 389 10.48 16.23 5.07
CA ARG A 389 11.21 16.13 6.33
C ARG A 389 11.06 14.72 6.89
N THR A 390 11.90 14.34 7.84
CA THR A 390 11.73 13.11 8.62
C THR A 390 12.06 13.41 10.09
N VAL A 391 11.19 12.97 11.00
CA VAL A 391 11.40 13.10 12.45
C VAL A 391 11.48 11.70 13.05
N GLY A 392 12.70 11.23 13.31
CA GLY A 392 12.95 9.93 13.94
C GLY A 392 12.56 9.91 15.42
N TYR A 393 12.56 8.72 16.02
CA TYR A 393 12.16 8.52 17.42
C TYR A 393 12.96 9.33 18.43
N THR A 394 14.28 9.38 18.21
CA THR A 394 15.19 10.16 19.06
C THR A 394 14.80 11.64 19.08
N ASP A 395 14.61 12.25 17.92
CA ASP A 395 14.34 13.69 17.82
C ASP A 395 12.94 14.04 18.33
N GLY A 396 11.95 13.21 18.00
CA GLY A 396 10.58 13.41 18.50
C GLY A 396 10.46 13.29 20.02
N LEU A 397 11.18 12.34 20.64
CA LEU A 397 11.20 12.22 22.10
C LEU A 397 11.97 13.36 22.77
N ARG A 398 13.12 13.76 22.22
CA ARG A 398 13.85 14.94 22.73
C ARG A 398 13.01 16.20 22.70
N ALA A 399 12.21 16.40 21.65
CA ALA A 399 11.34 17.55 21.51
C ALA A 399 10.17 17.57 22.51
N ALA A 400 9.72 16.41 22.98
CA ALA A 400 8.53 16.28 23.81
C ALA A 400 8.81 16.04 25.30
N LEU A 401 9.97 15.47 25.66
CA LEU A 401 10.33 15.22 27.05
C LEU A 401 10.55 16.53 27.82
N PRO A 402 10.12 16.63 29.10
CA PRO A 402 10.36 17.81 29.92
C PRO A 402 11.84 18.15 30.09
N ASP A 403 12.13 19.44 30.29
CA ASP A 403 13.47 19.90 30.64
C ASP A 403 14.00 19.16 31.87
N GLY A 404 15.19 18.56 31.74
CA GLY A 404 15.85 17.79 32.80
C GLY A 404 15.67 16.28 32.73
N VAL A 405 14.77 15.76 31.86
CA VAL A 405 14.70 14.32 31.59
C VAL A 405 15.85 13.89 30.68
N THR A 406 16.66 12.95 31.13
CA THR A 406 17.77 12.41 30.33
C THR A 406 17.25 11.35 29.35
N LEU A 407 17.47 11.55 28.05
CA LEU A 407 17.24 10.53 27.03
C LEU A 407 18.56 9.88 26.61
N THR A 408 18.71 8.57 26.84
CA THR A 408 19.80 7.78 26.25
C THR A 408 19.30 6.98 25.05
N VAL A 409 20.18 6.70 24.09
CA VAL A 409 19.85 5.97 22.87
C VAL A 409 20.84 4.83 22.68
N HIS A 410 20.35 3.61 22.56
CA HIS A 410 21.17 2.41 22.39
C HIS A 410 20.62 1.53 21.27
N ARG A 411 21.49 1.02 20.41
CA ARG A 411 21.07 0.23 19.25
C ARG A 411 20.61 -1.18 19.64
N GLY A 412 21.36 -1.86 20.50
CA GLY A 412 20.99 -3.19 21.02
C GLY A 412 21.00 -4.31 19.96
N GLY A 413 21.71 -4.16 18.85
CA GLY A 413 21.78 -5.13 17.75
C GLY A 413 21.33 -4.59 16.38
N SER A 414 20.98 -5.49 15.46
CA SER A 414 20.57 -5.13 14.09
C SER A 414 19.21 -5.75 13.71
N SER A 415 18.39 -4.99 12.97
CA SER A 415 17.20 -5.51 12.29
C SER A 415 17.52 -6.01 10.87
N ARG A 416 18.70 -5.67 10.34
CA ARG A 416 19.12 -5.95 8.95
C ARG A 416 19.67 -7.37 8.80
N ARG A 417 19.41 -7.97 7.65
CA ARG A 417 19.98 -9.24 7.20
C ARG A 417 21.30 -9.00 6.48
N HIS A 418 21.44 -7.87 5.78
CA HIS A 418 22.66 -7.46 5.07
C HIS A 418 23.55 -6.54 5.89
N ALA A 419 24.85 -6.54 5.57
CA ALA A 419 25.77 -5.53 6.09
C ALA A 419 25.38 -4.12 5.58
N PRO A 420 25.71 -3.03 6.30
CA PRO A 420 25.52 -1.69 5.78
C PRO A 420 26.36 -1.46 4.51
N PHE A 421 25.98 -0.47 3.69
CA PHE A 421 26.80 -0.04 2.58
C PHE A 421 28.20 0.36 3.07
N ILE A 422 29.23 0.03 2.28
CA ILE A 422 30.61 0.31 2.66
C ILE A 422 30.83 1.81 2.88
N ASP A 423 31.52 2.14 3.97
CA ASP A 423 31.94 3.52 4.26
C ASP A 423 32.76 4.08 3.09
N PRO A 424 32.35 5.20 2.46
CA PRO A 424 33.10 5.88 1.42
C PRO A 424 34.58 6.10 1.74
N ALA A 425 34.95 6.31 3.02
CA ALA A 425 36.32 6.51 3.44
C ALA A 425 37.20 5.26 3.25
N ARG A 426 36.59 4.08 3.16
CA ARG A 426 37.26 2.78 2.93
C ARG A 426 37.30 2.39 1.47
N LEU A 427 36.55 3.08 0.62
CA LEU A 427 36.44 2.82 -0.81
C LEU A 427 37.11 3.94 -1.58
N THR A 428 38.41 3.82 -1.82
CA THR A 428 39.20 4.87 -2.46
C THR A 428 39.33 4.63 -3.96
N GLY A 429 39.26 5.74 -4.72
CA GLY A 429 39.41 5.70 -6.17
C GLY A 429 38.40 4.77 -6.86
N LEU A 430 37.12 4.80 -6.48
CA LEU A 430 36.09 4.08 -7.22
C LEU A 430 35.76 4.83 -8.52
N HIS A 431 36.35 4.36 -9.62
CA HIS A 431 36.12 4.82 -10.98
C HIS A 431 35.10 3.92 -11.66
N ALA A 432 34.15 4.51 -12.38
CA ALA A 432 33.20 3.81 -13.23
C ALA A 432 33.47 4.20 -14.69
N ALA A 433 34.09 3.30 -15.45
CA ALA A 433 34.31 3.50 -16.87
C ALA A 433 33.09 2.99 -17.66
N CYS A 434 32.45 3.88 -18.42
CA CYS A 434 31.38 3.56 -19.35
C CYS A 434 31.99 3.20 -20.71
N LEU A 435 31.70 2.01 -21.22
CA LEU A 435 32.31 1.45 -22.42
C LEU A 435 31.24 1.21 -23.50
N ALA A 436 31.56 1.54 -24.75
CA ALA A 436 30.78 1.14 -25.91
C ALA A 436 30.93 -0.36 -26.20
N ALA A 437 30.10 -0.89 -27.10
CA ALA A 437 30.07 -2.33 -27.43
C ALA A 437 31.40 -2.87 -28.00
N ASP A 438 32.23 -2.01 -28.59
CA ASP A 438 33.57 -2.36 -29.09
C ASP A 438 34.68 -2.23 -28.02
N GLY A 439 34.32 -1.87 -26.78
CA GLY A 439 35.23 -1.67 -25.65
C GLY A 439 35.81 -0.26 -25.55
N THR A 440 35.45 0.67 -26.44
CA THR A 440 35.91 2.06 -26.38
C THR A 440 35.30 2.78 -25.18
N ALA A 441 36.11 3.48 -24.38
CA ALA A 441 35.61 4.31 -23.29
C ALA A 441 34.86 5.54 -23.83
N VAL A 442 33.59 5.67 -23.44
CA VAL A 442 32.71 6.78 -23.84
C VAL A 442 32.39 7.74 -22.68
N GLY A 443 32.70 7.34 -21.44
CA GLY A 443 32.55 8.18 -20.26
C GLY A 443 33.23 7.60 -19.03
N GLU A 444 33.39 8.44 -18.01
CA GLU A 444 33.92 8.04 -16.71
C GLU A 444 33.23 8.85 -15.59
N GLU A 445 32.90 8.18 -14.49
CA GLU A 445 32.39 8.81 -13.26
C GLU A 445 33.22 8.36 -12.05
N VAL A 446 33.46 9.26 -11.10
CA VAL A 446 34.10 8.94 -9.82
C VAL A 446 33.10 9.19 -8.70
N ARG A 447 32.64 8.12 -8.05
CA ARG A 447 31.64 8.19 -6.98
C ARG A 447 31.93 7.14 -5.90
N PRO A 448 32.56 7.50 -4.77
CA PRO A 448 32.92 6.57 -3.71
C PRO A 448 31.67 6.24 -2.87
N THR A 449 30.77 5.42 -3.41
CA THR A 449 29.56 4.94 -2.72
C THR A 449 29.45 3.42 -2.83
N GLY A 450 28.96 2.78 -1.76
CA GLY A 450 28.59 1.38 -1.77
C GLY A 450 27.26 1.10 -2.46
N ASN A 451 26.40 2.11 -2.63
CA ASN A 451 25.15 1.99 -3.38
C ASN A 451 25.37 2.53 -4.79
N TRP A 452 25.88 1.70 -5.68
CA TRP A 452 26.23 2.11 -7.03
C TRP A 452 25.16 1.68 -8.03
N GLY A 453 24.61 2.64 -8.76
CA GLY A 453 23.70 2.38 -9.87
C GLY A 453 23.15 3.69 -10.41
N PHE A 454 22.60 3.65 -11.61
CA PHE A 454 21.73 4.72 -12.11
C PHE A 454 20.85 4.20 -13.24
N PHE A 455 19.65 4.77 -13.29
CA PHE A 455 18.72 4.61 -14.39
C PHE A 455 19.04 5.64 -15.49
N ARG A 456 18.59 5.36 -16.71
CA ARG A 456 18.83 6.17 -17.92
C ARG A 456 20.30 6.18 -18.36
N VAL A 457 20.91 5.00 -18.38
CA VAL A 457 22.25 4.81 -18.98
C VAL A 457 22.21 5.19 -20.48
N PRO A 458 23.11 6.07 -20.97
CA PRO A 458 23.11 6.51 -22.38
C PRO A 458 23.25 5.38 -23.39
N ASP A 459 22.59 5.49 -24.54
CA ASP A 459 22.48 4.43 -25.58
C ASP A 459 23.83 3.92 -26.12
N ASP A 460 24.85 4.77 -26.14
CA ASP A 460 26.21 4.43 -26.57
C ASP A 460 27.02 3.66 -25.52
N VAL A 461 26.55 3.60 -24.27
CA VAL A 461 27.15 2.80 -23.19
C VAL A 461 26.59 1.39 -23.22
N HIS A 462 27.45 0.38 -23.28
CA HIS A 462 27.12 -1.03 -23.33
C HIS A 462 27.59 -1.80 -22.08
N ASP A 463 28.79 -1.48 -21.58
CA ASP A 463 29.32 -2.04 -20.33
C ASP A 463 29.73 -0.91 -19.38
N VAL A 464 29.68 -1.21 -18.08
CA VAL A 464 30.23 -0.35 -17.03
C VAL A 464 31.22 -1.16 -16.22
N VAL A 465 32.43 -0.61 -16.04
CA VAL A 465 33.47 -1.24 -15.23
C VAL A 465 33.77 -0.37 -14.01
N LEU A 466 33.48 -0.90 -12.82
CA LEU A 466 33.85 -0.27 -11.55
C LEU A 466 35.22 -0.78 -11.13
N THR A 467 36.16 0.12 -10.83
CA THR A 467 37.46 -0.23 -10.25
C THR A 467 37.77 0.67 -9.08
N GLY A 468 38.27 0.11 -7.98
CA GLY A 468 38.67 0.89 -6.81
C GLY A 468 39.49 0.07 -5.83
N ARG A 469 39.80 0.66 -4.67
CA ARG A 469 40.50 -0.03 -3.57
C ARG A 469 39.67 -0.03 -2.32
N ILE A 470 39.60 -1.19 -1.67
CA ILE A 470 38.96 -1.37 -0.37
C ILE A 470 40.05 -1.46 0.70
N THR A 471 40.00 -0.59 1.70
CA THR A 471 40.94 -0.59 2.83
C THR A 471 40.29 -1.11 4.10
N LEU A 472 40.84 -2.20 4.63
CA LEU A 472 40.39 -2.86 5.86
C LEU A 472 41.48 -2.68 6.92
N ALA A 473 41.22 -1.88 7.94
CA ALA A 473 42.25 -1.44 8.89
C ALA A 473 42.14 -2.06 10.28
N GLU A 474 40.92 -2.40 10.71
CA GLU A 474 40.67 -2.95 12.03
C GLU A 474 41.17 -4.39 12.14
N GLU A 475 41.80 -4.74 13.25
CA GLU A 475 42.16 -6.13 13.50
C GLU A 475 40.89 -6.95 13.76
N GLY A 476 40.72 -8.05 13.03
CA GLY A 476 39.56 -8.92 13.18
C GLY A 476 39.02 -9.46 11.87
N THR A 477 37.76 -9.89 11.91
CA THR A 477 37.07 -10.47 10.76
C THR A 477 36.16 -9.43 10.12
N HIS A 478 36.45 -9.06 8.88
CA HIS A 478 35.63 -8.18 8.05
C HIS A 478 34.72 -9.01 7.15
N THR A 479 33.48 -8.57 6.94
CA THR A 479 32.59 -9.17 5.94
C THR A 479 32.30 -8.15 4.86
N LEU A 480 32.68 -8.47 3.62
CA LEU A 480 32.29 -7.75 2.41
C LEU A 480 31.08 -8.46 1.81
N GLU A 481 30.09 -7.72 1.33
CA GLU A 481 28.99 -8.28 0.55
C GLU A 481 28.86 -7.55 -0.79
N PHE A 482 28.70 -8.32 -1.86
CA PHE A 482 28.52 -7.81 -3.21
C PHE A 482 27.20 -8.28 -3.78
N GLY A 483 26.34 -7.37 -4.23
CA GLY A 483 25.11 -7.70 -4.95
C GLY A 483 25.03 -6.91 -6.24
N CYS A 484 24.83 -7.55 -7.37
CA CYS A 484 24.74 -6.88 -8.68
C CYS A 484 23.52 -7.41 -9.44
N ALA A 485 22.98 -6.59 -10.34
CA ALA A 485 21.86 -6.98 -11.18
C ALA A 485 22.32 -7.30 -12.61
N GLY A 486 21.65 -8.24 -13.27
CA GLY A 486 21.93 -8.61 -14.66
C GLY A 486 23.17 -9.49 -14.83
N ARG A 487 23.93 -9.24 -15.91
CA ARG A 487 25.20 -9.94 -16.17
C ARG A 487 26.36 -9.17 -15.56
N PHE A 488 27.15 -9.83 -14.72
CA PHE A 488 28.26 -9.18 -14.04
C PHE A 488 29.36 -10.15 -13.58
N THR A 489 30.52 -9.60 -13.24
CA THR A 489 31.61 -10.29 -12.53
C THR A 489 32.21 -9.35 -11.49
N VAL A 490 32.46 -9.85 -10.28
CA VAL A 490 33.11 -9.14 -9.17
C VAL A 490 34.42 -9.86 -8.85
N ALA A 491 35.53 -9.14 -8.84
CA ALA A 491 36.85 -9.65 -8.50
C ALA A 491 37.54 -8.81 -7.41
N LEU A 492 38.28 -9.51 -6.54
CA LEU A 492 39.19 -8.93 -5.54
C LEU A 492 40.61 -9.43 -5.83
N ASP A 493 41.57 -8.53 -6.03
CA ASP A 493 42.98 -8.84 -6.32
C ASP A 493 43.16 -9.92 -7.42
N HIS A 494 42.30 -9.86 -8.45
CA HIS A 494 42.18 -10.78 -9.61
C HIS A 494 41.35 -12.05 -9.40
N ASP A 495 40.98 -12.40 -8.17
CA ASP A 495 40.13 -13.56 -7.91
C ASP A 495 38.65 -13.20 -8.07
N VAL A 496 37.94 -13.90 -8.94
CA VAL A 496 36.48 -13.73 -9.10
C VAL A 496 35.79 -14.30 -7.87
N VAL A 497 35.14 -13.42 -7.10
CA VAL A 497 34.41 -13.77 -5.88
C VAL A 497 32.90 -13.89 -6.11
N HIS A 498 32.35 -13.24 -7.14
CA HIS A 498 30.93 -13.33 -7.47
C HIS A 498 30.69 -13.07 -8.95
N SER A 499 29.68 -13.70 -9.53
CA SER A 499 29.26 -13.46 -10.91
C SER A 499 27.78 -13.79 -11.07
N GLY A 500 27.16 -13.17 -12.08
CA GLY A 500 25.77 -13.38 -12.46
C GLY A 500 25.61 -13.28 -13.96
N ALA A 501 24.57 -13.92 -14.49
CA ALA A 501 24.32 -14.00 -15.92
C ALA A 501 22.83 -13.76 -16.27
N ASP A 502 22.09 -13.06 -15.42
CA ASP A 502 20.67 -12.80 -15.61
C ASP A 502 20.45 -11.79 -16.75
N ASP A 503 19.63 -12.14 -17.73
CA ASP A 503 19.33 -11.33 -18.92
C ASP A 503 17.82 -11.12 -19.13
N ARG A 504 17.02 -11.25 -18.06
CA ARG A 504 15.56 -11.06 -18.11
C ARG A 504 15.10 -9.61 -18.30
N GLY A 505 16.01 -8.64 -18.41
CA GLY A 505 15.70 -7.25 -18.77
C GLY A 505 14.76 -6.56 -17.77
N ILE A 506 13.61 -6.09 -18.26
CA ILE A 506 12.56 -5.42 -17.47
C ILE A 506 12.06 -6.24 -16.27
N GLU A 507 12.09 -7.58 -16.32
CA GLU A 507 11.65 -8.42 -15.20
C GLU A 507 12.47 -8.14 -13.92
N LEU A 508 13.74 -7.74 -14.05
CA LEU A 508 14.58 -7.35 -12.90
C LEU A 508 14.06 -6.10 -12.19
N ILE A 509 13.32 -5.24 -12.91
CA ILE A 509 12.59 -4.09 -12.38
C ILE A 509 11.29 -4.54 -11.73
N LEU A 510 10.50 -5.37 -12.44
CA LEU A 510 9.18 -5.79 -12.00
C LEU A 510 9.21 -6.68 -10.74
N GLU A 511 10.28 -7.44 -10.52
CA GLU A 511 10.53 -8.22 -9.28
C GLU A 511 11.42 -7.48 -8.27
N SER A 512 11.80 -6.22 -8.54
CA SER A 512 12.69 -5.39 -7.72
C SER A 512 14.08 -5.98 -7.43
N SER A 513 14.52 -7.03 -8.13
CA SER A 513 15.87 -7.60 -7.94
C SER A 513 16.98 -6.64 -8.36
N HIS A 514 16.68 -5.62 -9.16
CA HIS A 514 17.60 -4.52 -9.42
C HIS A 514 17.86 -3.61 -8.21
N ASN A 515 16.90 -3.49 -7.28
CA ASN A 515 17.03 -2.73 -6.03
C ASN A 515 17.51 -3.63 -4.89
N HIS A 516 17.24 -4.93 -4.96
CA HIS A 516 17.60 -5.91 -3.94
C HIS A 516 18.27 -7.13 -4.57
N PRO A 517 19.44 -6.94 -5.21
CA PRO A 517 20.11 -8.04 -5.89
C PRO A 517 20.58 -9.08 -4.88
N ALA A 518 20.55 -10.35 -5.30
CA ALA A 518 21.15 -11.43 -4.53
C ALA A 518 22.61 -11.09 -4.20
N THR A 519 23.01 -11.30 -2.94
CA THR A 519 24.34 -10.91 -2.47
C THR A 519 25.23 -12.11 -2.22
N HIS A 520 26.53 -11.90 -2.42
CA HIS A 520 27.58 -12.85 -2.06
C HIS A 520 28.47 -12.27 -0.97
N ARG A 521 28.65 -13.03 0.11
CA ARG A 521 29.50 -12.65 1.25
C ARG A 521 30.93 -13.17 1.07
N HIS A 522 31.90 -12.29 1.26
CA HIS A 522 33.31 -12.61 1.29
C HIS A 522 33.93 -12.13 2.61
N THR A 523 34.54 -13.04 3.36
CA THR A 523 35.11 -12.74 4.67
C THR A 523 36.63 -12.60 4.59
N VAL A 524 37.15 -11.52 5.16
CA VAL A 524 38.60 -11.22 5.18
C VAL A 524 39.06 -11.11 6.62
N ARG A 525 40.10 -11.87 6.99
CA ARG A 525 40.72 -11.75 8.31
C ARG A 525 41.90 -10.81 8.24
N VAL A 526 41.82 -9.72 8.99
CA VAL A 526 42.86 -8.68 9.07
C VAL A 526 43.61 -8.85 10.39
N GLY A 527 44.93 -8.88 10.31
CA GLY A 527 45.83 -8.91 11.48
C GLY A 527 46.25 -7.50 11.89
N ALA A 528 47.45 -7.36 12.47
CA ALA A 528 47.97 -6.06 12.88
C ALA A 528 48.32 -5.10 11.73
N THR A 529 48.33 -5.59 10.48
CA THR A 529 48.60 -4.77 9.28
C THR A 529 47.33 -4.64 8.47
N PRO A 530 46.91 -3.41 8.10
CA PRO A 530 45.78 -3.19 7.22
C PRO A 530 45.91 -3.97 5.91
N VAL A 531 44.78 -4.48 5.42
CA VAL A 531 44.68 -5.15 4.12
C VAL A 531 44.06 -4.18 3.13
N GLU A 532 44.68 -4.05 1.96
CA GLU A 532 44.13 -3.32 0.82
C GLU A 532 43.80 -4.32 -0.29
N LEU A 533 42.58 -4.23 -0.83
CA LEU A 533 42.08 -5.11 -1.88
C LEU A 533 41.75 -4.29 -3.12
N HIS A 534 42.17 -4.74 -4.29
CA HIS A 534 41.76 -4.16 -5.56
C HIS A 534 40.41 -4.72 -5.99
N LEU A 535 39.41 -3.86 -6.04
CA LEU A 535 38.08 -4.20 -6.52
C LEU A 535 37.99 -3.98 -8.03
N ARG A 536 37.40 -4.96 -8.73
CA ARG A 536 36.87 -4.78 -10.09
C ARG A 536 35.45 -5.36 -10.17
N ILE A 537 34.51 -4.60 -10.71
CA ILE A 537 33.15 -5.07 -11.03
C ILE A 537 32.88 -4.77 -12.51
N ASP A 538 32.71 -5.81 -13.31
CA ASP A 538 32.28 -5.70 -14.71
C ASP A 538 30.76 -5.87 -14.75
N LEU A 539 30.03 -4.88 -15.28
CA LEU A 539 28.56 -4.85 -15.37
C LEU A 539 28.13 -4.69 -16.84
N ARG A 540 27.20 -5.53 -17.29
CA ARG A 540 26.48 -5.33 -18.55
C ARG A 540 25.29 -4.40 -18.30
N VAL A 541 25.12 -3.39 -19.15
CA VAL A 541 23.92 -2.54 -19.10
C VAL A 541 22.67 -3.38 -19.40
N VAL A 542 21.69 -3.29 -18.51
CA VAL A 542 20.38 -3.96 -18.66
C VAL A 542 19.43 -3.01 -19.38
N ASP A 543 18.68 -3.55 -20.35
CA ASP A 543 17.57 -2.84 -20.98
C ASP A 543 16.28 -3.11 -20.19
N GLY A 544 15.74 -2.06 -19.57
CA GLY A 544 14.47 -2.07 -18.84
C GLY A 544 13.30 -1.50 -19.64
N GLU A 545 13.44 -1.37 -20.96
CA GLU A 545 12.43 -0.89 -21.89
C GLU A 545 11.89 0.50 -21.49
N GLY A 546 10.58 0.65 -21.22
CA GLY A 546 9.96 1.92 -20.85
C GLY A 546 10.50 2.55 -19.57
N TYR A 547 11.20 1.80 -18.73
CA TYR A 547 11.92 2.31 -17.55
C TYR A 547 13.33 2.84 -17.88
N GLY A 548 13.79 2.63 -19.12
CA GLY A 548 15.12 2.95 -19.60
C GLY A 548 16.14 1.88 -19.25
N ARG A 549 17.41 2.22 -19.46
CA ARG A 549 18.56 1.33 -19.30
C ARG A 549 19.23 1.57 -17.94
N PHE A 550 19.72 0.51 -17.29
CA PHE A 550 20.29 0.62 -15.94
C PHE A 550 21.45 -0.35 -15.67
N VAL A 551 22.16 -0.08 -14.58
CA VAL A 551 23.18 -0.94 -13.96
C VAL A 551 23.07 -0.82 -12.44
N THR A 552 23.28 -1.92 -11.71
CA THR A 552 23.30 -1.94 -10.24
C THR A 552 24.50 -2.73 -9.72
N ALA A 553 25.22 -2.16 -8.76
CA ALA A 553 26.22 -2.81 -7.92
C ALA A 553 26.14 -2.27 -6.48
N HIS A 554 25.89 -3.18 -5.54
CA HIS A 554 25.89 -2.95 -4.10
C HIS A 554 27.16 -3.51 -3.49
N LEU A 555 27.88 -2.64 -2.77
CA LEU A 555 29.08 -2.95 -2.02
C LEU A 555 28.81 -2.64 -0.55
N ARG A 556 28.84 -3.68 0.27
CA ARG A 556 28.53 -3.61 1.69
C ARG A 556 29.72 -4.10 2.50
N HIS A 557 29.90 -3.54 3.69
CA HIS A 557 31.01 -3.87 4.56
C HIS A 557 30.60 -3.81 6.02
N GLN A 558 30.72 -4.96 6.70
CA GLN A 558 30.65 -5.04 8.16
C GLN A 558 32.08 -5.10 8.71
N PRO A 559 32.56 -4.07 9.42
CA PRO A 559 33.84 -4.14 10.14
C PRO A 559 33.72 -5.01 11.41
N PRO A 560 34.85 -5.47 11.96
CA PRO A 560 34.92 -5.96 13.33
C PRO A 560 34.37 -4.90 14.28
N GLY A 561 33.60 -5.30 15.28
CA GLY A 561 32.97 -4.38 16.23
C GLY A 561 32.42 -5.13 17.44
N PRO A 562 31.70 -4.42 18.33
CA PRO A 562 30.99 -5.03 19.44
C PRO A 562 30.15 -6.21 18.96
N THR A 563 30.14 -7.28 19.73
CA THR A 563 29.24 -8.39 19.47
C THR A 563 27.81 -7.95 19.78
N VAL A 564 26.84 -8.70 19.27
CA VAL A 564 25.43 -8.43 19.57
C VAL A 564 25.16 -8.59 21.05
N GLU A 565 25.85 -9.53 21.69
CA GLU A 565 25.83 -9.74 23.13
C GLU A 565 26.33 -8.51 23.90
N ASP A 566 27.40 -7.85 23.42
CA ASP A 566 27.91 -6.61 24.02
C ASP A 566 26.88 -5.48 23.93
N GLU A 567 26.25 -5.30 22.76
CA GLU A 567 25.23 -4.26 22.57
C GLU A 567 23.96 -4.51 23.38
N ILE A 568 23.53 -5.78 23.50
CA ILE A 568 22.39 -6.15 24.34
C ILE A 568 22.73 -5.90 25.82
N ALA A 569 23.95 -6.20 26.26
CA ALA A 569 24.38 -5.92 27.64
C ALA A 569 24.37 -4.42 27.94
N GLU A 570 24.85 -3.58 27.01
CA GLU A 570 24.79 -2.12 27.14
C GLU A 570 23.34 -1.63 27.24
N ALA A 571 22.46 -2.11 26.36
CA ALA A 571 21.04 -1.78 26.36
C ALA A 571 20.34 -2.18 27.68
N VAL A 572 20.71 -3.33 28.26
CA VAL A 572 20.19 -3.80 29.54
C VAL A 572 20.61 -2.90 30.69
N GLU A 573 21.87 -2.47 30.75
CA GLU A 573 22.34 -1.57 31.79
C GLU A 573 21.72 -0.18 31.66
N ALA A 574 21.56 0.32 30.43
CA ALA A 574 20.82 1.56 30.17
C ALA A 574 19.36 1.47 30.63
N ALA A 575 18.68 0.37 30.30
CA ALA A 575 17.32 0.13 30.74
C ALA A 575 17.21 0.09 32.27
N ARG A 576 18.15 -0.56 32.96
CA ARG A 576 18.17 -0.63 34.44
C ARG A 576 18.36 0.75 35.09
N ALA A 577 19.14 1.62 34.46
CA ALA A 577 19.40 2.97 34.95
C ALA A 577 18.27 3.98 34.65
N ALA A 578 17.31 3.63 33.77
CA ALA A 578 16.24 4.51 33.35
C ALA A 578 14.93 4.32 34.13
N ASP A 579 14.13 5.37 34.28
CA ASP A 579 12.79 5.27 34.88
C ASP A 579 11.78 4.56 33.96
N ALA A 580 12.02 4.59 32.65
CA ALA A 580 11.29 3.84 31.64
C ALA A 580 12.23 3.45 30.48
N ALA A 581 11.99 2.27 29.90
CA ALA A 581 12.67 1.82 28.69
C ALA A 581 11.67 1.76 27.53
N VAL A 582 12.03 2.33 26.38
CA VAL A 582 11.25 2.27 25.15
C VAL A 582 12.05 1.46 24.13
N VAL A 583 11.61 0.24 23.85
CA VAL A 583 12.28 -0.67 22.91
C VAL A 583 11.57 -0.62 21.57
N VAL A 584 12.24 -0.12 20.53
CA VAL A 584 11.70 -0.08 19.16
C VAL A 584 12.38 -1.14 18.30
N ILE A 585 11.57 -2.09 17.84
CA ILE A 585 11.97 -3.22 16.99
C ILE A 585 11.05 -3.30 15.78
N GLY A 586 11.45 -4.04 14.75
CA GLY A 586 10.62 -4.19 13.58
C GLY A 586 11.35 -4.69 12.35
N THR A 587 10.79 -4.33 11.21
CA THR A 587 11.26 -4.69 9.87
C THR A 587 12.05 -3.55 9.25
N ASN A 588 12.44 -3.71 7.99
CA ASN A 588 13.17 -2.74 7.19
C ASN A 588 12.93 -3.01 5.68
N GLU A 589 13.59 -2.26 4.83
CA GLU A 589 13.46 -2.34 3.36
C GLU A 589 13.90 -3.68 2.77
N GLU A 590 14.67 -4.50 3.52
CA GLU A 590 15.08 -5.84 3.08
C GLU A 590 13.96 -6.87 3.27
N ILE A 591 12.91 -6.52 4.02
CA ILE A 591 11.84 -7.44 4.44
C ILE A 591 10.51 -7.09 3.77
N GLU A 592 10.09 -5.83 3.77
CA GLU A 592 8.77 -5.41 3.24
C GLU A 592 8.92 -4.53 2.00
N SER A 593 8.53 -5.03 0.83
CA SER A 593 8.63 -4.27 -0.43
C SER A 593 7.74 -4.86 -1.52
N GLU A 594 7.42 -4.01 -2.49
CA GLU A 594 7.02 -4.45 -3.82
C GLU A 594 8.13 -5.29 -4.50
N GLY A 595 7.72 -6.33 -5.21
CA GLY A 595 8.56 -7.17 -6.06
C GLY A 595 8.79 -8.58 -5.53
N TRP A 596 8.69 -8.81 -4.21
CA TRP A 596 8.82 -10.13 -3.61
C TRP A 596 7.99 -10.28 -2.34
N ASP A 597 7.57 -11.50 -2.02
CA ASP A 597 6.94 -11.81 -0.73
C ASP A 597 7.99 -12.17 0.32
N ARG A 598 7.65 -11.95 1.59
CA ARG A 598 8.48 -12.31 2.72
C ARG A 598 8.63 -13.84 2.81
N PRO A 599 9.80 -14.36 3.19
CA PRO A 599 9.98 -15.79 3.35
C PRO A 599 9.32 -16.34 4.62
N ASP A 600 9.11 -15.49 5.63
CA ASP A 600 8.60 -15.86 6.95
C ASP A 600 8.04 -14.63 7.70
N LEU A 601 7.52 -14.88 8.91
CA LEU A 601 6.99 -13.86 9.82
C LEU A 601 7.97 -13.44 10.93
N GLU A 602 9.23 -13.89 10.86
CA GLU A 602 10.18 -13.76 11.96
C GLU A 602 10.86 -12.38 11.95
N LEU A 603 11.08 -11.84 13.15
CA LEU A 603 12.10 -10.82 13.36
C LEU A 603 13.46 -11.51 13.50
N THR A 604 14.55 -10.74 13.43
CA THR A 604 15.87 -11.30 13.71
C THR A 604 15.92 -11.84 15.15
N ALA A 605 16.59 -12.99 15.36
CA ALA A 605 16.69 -13.63 16.67
C ALA A 605 17.20 -12.67 17.77
N GLN A 606 18.09 -11.75 17.38
CA GLN A 606 18.68 -10.73 18.24
C GLN A 606 17.65 -9.73 18.76
N GLN A 607 16.65 -9.34 17.95
CA GLN A 607 15.56 -8.47 18.40
C GLN A 607 14.70 -9.15 19.47
N HIS A 608 14.41 -10.46 19.32
CA HIS A 608 13.71 -11.21 20.38
C HIS A 608 14.52 -11.30 21.67
N GLN A 609 15.84 -11.51 21.57
CA GLN A 609 16.73 -11.55 22.73
C GLN A 609 16.79 -10.19 23.44
N LEU A 610 16.92 -9.10 22.68
CA LEU A 610 16.95 -7.74 23.18
C LEU A 610 15.69 -7.42 24.00
N VAL A 611 14.50 -7.67 23.42
CA VAL A 611 13.23 -7.37 24.11
C VAL A 611 13.11 -8.14 25.42
N ARG A 612 13.38 -9.45 25.41
CA ARG A 612 13.31 -10.27 26.63
C ARG A 612 14.30 -9.77 27.70
N ALA A 613 15.53 -9.44 27.29
CA ALA A 613 16.57 -8.99 28.22
C ALA A 613 16.23 -7.62 28.84
N VAL A 614 15.77 -6.66 28.03
CA VAL A 614 15.39 -5.32 28.51
C VAL A 614 14.15 -5.36 29.39
N ALA A 615 13.10 -6.10 28.99
CA ALA A 615 11.88 -6.23 29.80
C ALA A 615 12.13 -6.90 31.15
N ALA A 616 13.07 -7.85 31.22
CA ALA A 616 13.51 -8.45 32.48
C ALA A 616 14.31 -7.47 33.37
N ALA A 617 15.04 -6.53 32.77
CA ALA A 617 15.86 -5.56 33.48
C ALA A 617 15.07 -4.35 33.99
N ASN A 618 14.03 -3.93 33.26
CA ASN A 618 13.17 -2.80 33.63
C ASN A 618 11.67 -3.16 33.51
N PRO A 619 10.91 -3.23 34.62
CA PRO A 619 9.48 -3.54 34.59
C PRO A 619 8.60 -2.42 34.02
N ARG A 620 9.17 -1.25 33.70
CA ARG A 620 8.53 -0.12 33.00
C ARG A 620 9.00 -0.06 31.54
N THR A 621 9.09 -1.24 30.92
CA THR A 621 9.42 -1.38 29.50
C THR A 621 8.17 -1.24 28.62
N VAL A 622 8.26 -0.37 27.63
CA VAL A 622 7.30 -0.24 26.53
C VAL A 622 7.97 -0.76 25.27
N VAL A 623 7.35 -1.72 24.59
CA VAL A 623 7.82 -2.18 23.28
C VAL A 623 6.99 -1.56 22.17
N VAL A 624 7.65 -1.05 21.14
CA VAL A 624 7.06 -0.43 19.96
C VAL A 624 7.47 -1.24 18.73
N VAL A 625 6.48 -1.72 17.98
CA VAL A 625 6.71 -2.44 16.72
C VAL A 625 6.60 -1.46 15.55
N ASN A 626 7.71 -1.30 14.83
CA ASN A 626 7.83 -0.52 13.61
C ASN A 626 7.88 -1.47 12.40
N ALA A 627 6.71 -1.96 11.99
CA ALA A 627 6.53 -2.87 10.86
C ALA A 627 5.17 -2.64 10.17
N GLY A 628 5.13 -2.76 8.85
CA GLY A 628 3.91 -2.58 8.06
C GLY A 628 3.06 -3.86 7.92
N ALA A 629 3.69 -5.01 8.14
CA ALA A 629 3.11 -6.33 8.02
C ALA A 629 3.28 -7.14 9.33
N PRO A 630 2.45 -8.18 9.55
CA PRO A 630 2.49 -8.98 10.78
C PRO A 630 3.86 -9.63 11.01
N VAL A 631 4.35 -9.57 12.26
CA VAL A 631 5.54 -10.29 12.71
C VAL A 631 5.21 -11.08 13.98
N LEU A 632 5.88 -12.20 14.22
CA LEU A 632 5.64 -12.99 15.43
C LEU A 632 6.18 -12.29 16.67
N LEU A 633 5.39 -12.28 17.74
CA LEU A 633 5.75 -11.66 19.02
C LEU A 633 5.65 -12.69 20.17
N PRO A 634 6.55 -13.68 20.24
CA PRO A 634 6.48 -14.79 21.22
C PRO A 634 6.74 -14.38 22.68
N TRP A 635 6.86 -13.09 22.96
CA TRP A 635 7.04 -12.48 24.27
C TRP A 635 5.96 -11.42 24.57
N ALA A 636 4.93 -11.29 23.72
CA ALA A 636 3.91 -10.24 23.85
C ALA A 636 3.20 -10.25 25.22
N ASP A 637 3.04 -11.42 25.84
CA ASP A 637 2.46 -11.60 27.17
C ASP A 637 3.41 -11.25 28.33
N GLN A 638 4.72 -11.22 28.05
CA GLN A 638 5.80 -10.97 29.02
C GLN A 638 6.19 -9.50 29.14
N VAL A 639 5.72 -8.63 28.23
CA VAL A 639 6.02 -7.20 28.27
C VAL A 639 4.87 -6.40 28.90
N PRO A 640 5.15 -5.35 29.69
CA PRO A 640 4.12 -4.55 30.33
C PRO A 640 3.24 -3.77 29.34
N ALA A 641 3.87 -3.15 28.34
CA ALA A 641 3.17 -2.38 27.32
C ALA A 641 3.70 -2.69 25.92
N LEU A 642 2.79 -2.77 24.95
CA LEU A 642 3.08 -3.09 23.56
C LEU A 642 2.27 -2.18 22.63
N LEU A 643 2.98 -1.41 21.80
CA LEU A 643 2.43 -0.53 20.77
C LEU A 643 2.80 -1.07 19.38
N TRP A 644 1.88 -0.94 18.44
CA TRP A 644 2.15 -1.14 17.01
C TRP A 644 2.05 0.20 16.29
N GLN A 645 3.15 0.63 15.67
CA GLN A 645 3.29 1.97 15.08
C GLN A 645 3.55 1.95 13.57
N TRP A 646 3.38 0.81 12.91
CA TRP A 646 3.36 0.70 11.46
C TRP A 646 4.70 1.08 10.80
N LEU A 647 4.63 1.40 9.51
CA LEU A 647 5.59 2.28 8.83
C LEU A 647 5.05 3.72 9.00
N PRO A 648 5.64 4.52 9.90
CA PRO A 648 4.99 5.72 10.46
C PRO A 648 5.00 6.95 9.55
N GLY A 649 5.75 6.94 8.45
CA GLY A 649 5.95 8.14 7.64
C GLY A 649 6.75 9.24 8.36
N GLN A 650 6.60 10.48 7.92
CA GLN A 650 7.53 11.56 8.29
C GLN A 650 7.48 12.04 9.75
N GLU A 651 6.38 11.79 10.49
CA GLU A 651 6.17 12.29 11.86
C GLU A 651 6.35 11.21 12.95
N ALA A 652 7.12 10.16 12.66
CA ALA A 652 7.27 8.97 13.50
C ALA A 652 7.54 9.27 14.98
N GLY A 653 8.57 10.06 15.26
CA GLY A 653 8.97 10.38 16.63
C GLY A 653 7.96 11.26 17.36
N HIS A 654 7.40 12.25 16.67
CA HIS A 654 6.40 13.16 17.24
C HIS A 654 5.11 12.41 17.64
N ALA A 655 4.62 11.51 16.78
CA ALA A 655 3.44 10.72 17.09
C ALA A 655 3.71 9.72 18.23
N LEU A 656 4.88 9.07 18.24
CA LEU A 656 5.23 8.16 19.34
C LEU A 656 5.29 8.92 20.67
N ALA A 657 5.93 10.09 20.69
CA ALA A 657 6.04 10.89 21.90
C ALA A 657 4.68 11.34 22.44
N ASP A 658 3.74 11.74 21.57
CA ASP A 658 2.38 12.07 21.99
C ASP A 658 1.68 10.90 22.66
N VAL A 659 1.83 9.70 22.08
CA VAL A 659 1.22 8.48 22.63
C VAL A 659 1.91 8.07 23.93
N LEU A 660 3.24 8.14 24.02
CA LEU A 660 3.94 7.76 25.24
C LEU A 660 3.63 8.69 26.40
N LEU A 661 3.50 10.00 26.16
CA LEU A 661 3.34 11.01 27.20
C LEU A 661 1.87 11.39 27.48
N GLY A 662 0.92 10.78 26.78
CA GLY A 662 -0.50 11.02 27.06
C GLY A 662 -1.08 12.27 26.37
N HIS A 663 -0.41 12.84 25.37
CA HIS A 663 -0.88 14.02 24.62
C HIS A 663 -1.90 13.69 23.53
N ALA A 664 -1.81 12.51 22.89
CA ALA A 664 -2.78 12.05 21.88
C ALA A 664 -3.10 10.56 21.98
N GLU A 665 -4.38 10.22 22.15
CA GLU A 665 -4.82 8.85 22.46
C GLU A 665 -4.55 7.86 21.31
N PRO A 666 -3.89 6.70 21.58
CA PRO A 666 -3.82 5.60 20.63
C PRO A 666 -5.22 5.02 20.52
N SER A 667 -5.88 5.31 19.40
CA SER A 667 -7.23 4.87 19.12
C SER A 667 -7.30 3.81 18.03
N GLY A 668 -6.14 3.32 17.60
CA GLY A 668 -6.04 2.35 16.51
C GLY A 668 -6.67 1.01 16.90
N ARG A 669 -7.20 0.31 15.89
CA ARG A 669 -7.66 -1.08 15.96
C ARG A 669 -7.03 -1.86 14.82
N LEU A 670 -6.52 -3.07 15.08
CA LEU A 670 -5.88 -3.88 14.07
C LEU A 670 -6.80 -4.10 12.84
N PRO A 671 -6.39 -3.70 11.62
CA PRO A 671 -7.15 -3.96 10.39
C PRO A 671 -6.84 -5.36 9.80
N TRP A 672 -6.07 -6.17 10.51
CA TRP A 672 -5.74 -7.55 10.17
C TRP A 672 -5.51 -8.38 11.43
N THR A 673 -5.49 -9.71 11.30
CA THR A 673 -5.32 -10.63 12.43
C THR A 673 -3.84 -10.90 12.69
N LEU A 674 -3.35 -10.67 13.92
CA LEU A 674 -1.94 -10.89 14.29
C LEU A 674 -1.71 -12.35 14.73
N PRO A 675 -0.96 -13.17 13.97
CA PRO A 675 -0.77 -14.58 14.30
C PRO A 675 0.02 -14.79 15.60
N ALA A 676 -0.35 -15.81 16.39
CA ALA A 676 0.44 -16.23 17.55
C ALA A 676 1.65 -17.10 17.15
N ARG A 677 1.51 -17.91 16.09
CA ARG A 677 2.53 -18.83 15.58
C ARG A 677 2.44 -18.86 14.05
N ALA A 678 3.56 -19.12 13.38
CA ALA A 678 3.57 -19.33 11.93
C ALA A 678 2.67 -20.51 11.51
N THR A 679 2.60 -21.58 12.30
CA THR A 679 1.76 -22.76 12.02
C THR A 679 0.27 -22.50 12.11
N ASP A 680 -0.12 -21.39 12.75
CA ASP A 680 -1.52 -21.03 12.99
C ASP A 680 -2.07 -20.20 11.82
N VAL A 681 -1.21 -19.77 10.88
CA VAL A 681 -1.56 -18.93 9.73
C VAL A 681 -2.35 -19.74 8.69
N PRO A 682 -3.62 -19.40 8.41
CA PRO A 682 -4.45 -20.20 7.51
C PRO A 682 -4.00 -20.19 6.05
N VAL A 683 -3.46 -19.06 5.57
CA VAL A 683 -2.85 -18.92 4.24
C VAL A 683 -1.38 -18.52 4.44
N PRO A 684 -0.46 -19.50 4.61
CA PRO A 684 0.91 -19.24 5.04
C PRO A 684 1.76 -18.54 3.98
N HIS A 685 1.43 -18.73 2.70
CA HIS A 685 2.08 -18.08 1.56
C HIS A 685 1.16 -18.11 0.34
N ALA A 686 1.58 -17.41 -0.72
CA ALA A 686 0.91 -17.40 -2.02
C ALA A 686 1.83 -17.84 -3.18
N VAL A 687 2.87 -18.63 -2.87
CA VAL A 687 3.77 -19.22 -3.89
C VAL A 687 2.98 -20.01 -4.95
N PRO A 688 3.11 -19.68 -6.25
CA PRO A 688 2.43 -20.42 -7.30
C PRO A 688 2.94 -21.86 -7.46
N VAL A 689 2.03 -22.77 -7.83
CA VAL A 689 2.35 -24.13 -8.26
C VAL A 689 1.93 -24.27 -9.72
N ASP A 690 2.87 -24.62 -10.59
CA ASP A 690 2.66 -24.67 -12.04
C ASP A 690 2.05 -23.38 -12.63
N GLY A 691 2.49 -22.23 -12.10
CA GLY A 691 2.00 -20.90 -12.50
C GLY A 691 0.62 -20.54 -11.98
N VAL A 692 0.06 -21.29 -11.02
CA VAL A 692 -1.27 -21.03 -10.45
C VAL A 692 -1.17 -20.79 -8.94
N VAL A 693 -1.86 -19.75 -8.46
CA VAL A 693 -2.12 -19.52 -7.04
C VAL A 693 -3.58 -19.91 -6.77
N ASP A 694 -3.80 -20.95 -5.97
CA ASP A 694 -5.15 -21.46 -5.68
C ASP A 694 -5.73 -20.81 -4.41
N TYR A 695 -6.92 -20.22 -4.53
CA TYR A 695 -7.66 -19.54 -3.46
C TYR A 695 -8.58 -20.52 -2.73
N HIS A 696 -7.99 -21.64 -2.31
CA HIS A 696 -8.68 -22.78 -1.71
C HIS A 696 -9.40 -22.45 -0.38
N GLU A 697 -9.00 -21.38 0.29
CA GLU A 697 -9.62 -20.90 1.53
C GLU A 697 -11.00 -20.25 1.30
N ARG A 698 -11.33 -19.91 0.06
CA ARG A 698 -12.61 -19.31 -0.36
C ARG A 698 -12.92 -18.03 0.43
N LEU A 699 -14.11 -17.95 1.02
CA LEU A 699 -14.58 -16.80 1.82
C LEU A 699 -13.80 -16.56 3.13
N HIS A 700 -12.88 -17.43 3.47
CA HIS A 700 -12.24 -17.47 4.79
C HIS A 700 -10.77 -17.04 4.69
N ILE A 701 -10.56 -15.74 4.50
CA ILE A 701 -9.28 -15.06 4.72
C ILE A 701 -9.31 -14.30 6.06
N GLY A 702 -8.13 -13.97 6.60
CA GLY A 702 -8.03 -13.18 7.83
C GLY A 702 -8.82 -13.77 9.00
N HIS A 703 -9.51 -12.92 9.77
CA HIS A 703 -10.30 -13.34 10.94
C HIS A 703 -11.34 -14.41 10.63
N ARG A 704 -11.92 -14.43 9.42
CA ARG A 704 -12.88 -15.45 8.98
C ARG A 704 -12.24 -16.84 8.89
N ALA A 705 -10.96 -16.88 8.56
CA ALA A 705 -10.14 -18.09 8.51
C ALA A 705 -9.80 -18.61 9.91
N TYR A 706 -9.42 -17.71 10.82
CA TYR A 706 -9.18 -18.04 12.23
C TYR A 706 -10.47 -18.55 12.91
N ASP A 707 -11.61 -17.92 12.62
CA ASP A 707 -12.93 -18.38 13.10
C ASP A 707 -13.24 -19.80 12.61
N ARG A 708 -13.06 -20.06 11.32
CA ARG A 708 -13.28 -21.39 10.73
C ARG A 708 -12.39 -22.46 11.37
N ALA A 709 -11.13 -22.10 11.65
CA ALA A 709 -10.17 -23.02 12.23
C ALA A 709 -10.31 -23.18 13.75
N GLY A 710 -11.08 -22.31 14.42
CA GLY A 710 -11.16 -22.28 15.89
C GLY A 710 -9.82 -21.93 16.56
N ILE A 711 -9.00 -21.12 15.89
CA ILE A 711 -7.66 -20.73 16.34
C ILE A 711 -7.73 -19.35 16.99
N GLU A 712 -7.14 -19.21 18.18
CA GLU A 712 -6.99 -17.93 18.85
C GLU A 712 -5.70 -17.23 18.36
N PRO A 713 -5.79 -16.05 17.74
CA PRO A 713 -4.62 -15.26 17.33
C PRO A 713 -3.91 -14.64 18.55
N ALA A 714 -2.71 -14.07 18.35
CA ALA A 714 -2.06 -13.29 19.42
C ALA A 714 -2.87 -12.04 19.74
N PHE A 715 -3.35 -11.37 18.70
CA PHE A 715 -4.28 -10.25 18.80
C PHE A 715 -5.29 -10.33 17.64
N PRO A 716 -6.60 -10.30 17.93
CA PRO A 716 -7.62 -10.50 16.90
C PRO A 716 -7.84 -9.26 16.04
N PHE A 717 -8.43 -9.46 14.86
CA PHE A 717 -8.93 -8.36 14.02
C PHE A 717 -9.83 -7.42 14.82
N GLY A 718 -9.64 -6.12 14.61
CA GLY A 718 -10.32 -5.06 15.32
C GLY A 718 -9.81 -4.83 16.76
N HIS A 719 -8.78 -5.53 17.24
CA HIS A 719 -8.24 -5.32 18.58
C HIS A 719 -7.43 -4.03 18.70
N GLY A 720 -7.59 -3.34 19.83
CA GLY A 720 -6.77 -2.21 20.24
C GLY A 720 -7.33 -1.58 21.50
N LEU A 721 -6.45 -1.21 22.42
CA LEU A 721 -6.78 -0.52 23.65
C LEU A 721 -6.71 1.00 23.44
N GLY A 722 -7.18 1.75 24.43
CA GLY A 722 -7.02 3.22 24.52
C GLY A 722 -6.57 3.63 25.91
N TRP A 723 -6.59 4.93 26.21
CA TRP A 723 -6.29 5.43 27.55
C TRP A 723 -7.51 5.55 28.45
N THR A 724 -8.68 5.36 27.87
CA THR A 724 -9.92 5.29 28.61
C THR A 724 -10.56 3.90 28.50
N THR A 725 -11.66 3.69 29.22
CA THR A 725 -12.45 2.46 29.19
C THR A 725 -13.86 2.76 28.72
N TRP A 726 -14.51 1.79 28.09
CA TRP A 726 -15.86 1.95 27.56
C TRP A 726 -16.78 0.79 27.95
N SER A 727 -18.02 1.14 28.28
CA SER A 727 -19.12 0.21 28.53
C SER A 727 -20.17 0.31 27.42
N TYR A 728 -20.50 -0.82 26.81
CA TYR A 728 -21.53 -0.94 25.79
C TYR A 728 -22.87 -1.21 26.48
N LEU A 729 -23.84 -0.30 26.33
CA LEU A 729 -25.09 -0.33 27.10
C LEU A 729 -26.24 -0.98 26.34
N ALA A 730 -26.45 -0.55 25.10
CA ALA A 730 -27.57 -1.00 24.28
C ALA A 730 -27.24 -0.88 22.80
N ALA A 731 -27.86 -1.72 21.99
CA ALA A 731 -27.85 -1.59 20.54
C ALA A 731 -29.25 -1.89 19.99
N GLU A 732 -29.69 -1.05 19.06
CA GLU A 732 -31.03 -1.09 18.49
C GLU A 732 -30.96 -0.96 16.97
N ALA A 733 -31.78 -1.73 16.28
CA ALA A 733 -31.96 -1.64 14.83
C ALA A 733 -33.45 -1.81 14.51
N PRO A 734 -33.99 -1.14 13.49
CA PRO A 734 -35.34 -1.43 13.01
C PRO A 734 -35.41 -2.85 12.43
N GLU A 735 -36.61 -3.41 12.30
CA GLU A 735 -36.78 -4.69 11.61
C GLU A 735 -36.33 -4.55 10.14
N PRO A 736 -35.40 -5.39 9.67
CA PRO A 736 -34.86 -5.27 8.32
C PRO A 736 -35.86 -5.81 7.29
N SER A 737 -36.25 -4.94 6.36
CA SER A 737 -36.86 -5.33 5.08
C SER A 737 -35.75 -5.37 4.03
N VAL A 738 -35.19 -6.55 3.77
CA VAL A 738 -34.02 -6.67 2.89
C VAL A 738 -34.48 -6.41 1.45
N PRO A 739 -34.01 -5.33 0.80
CA PRO A 739 -34.42 -5.04 -0.56
C PRO A 739 -33.92 -6.13 -1.51
N ALA A 740 -34.63 -6.25 -2.63
CA ALA A 740 -34.09 -7.00 -3.76
C ALA A 740 -32.68 -6.47 -4.08
N PRO A 741 -31.70 -7.36 -4.35
CA PRO A 741 -30.36 -6.92 -4.68
C PRO A 741 -30.44 -5.96 -5.89
N PRO A 742 -29.85 -4.77 -5.81
CA PRO A 742 -29.92 -3.83 -6.92
C PRO A 742 -29.18 -4.40 -8.13
N SER A 743 -29.66 -4.02 -9.32
CA SER A 743 -29.10 -4.45 -10.61
C SER A 743 -27.74 -3.84 -10.94
N CYS A 744 -27.35 -2.79 -10.21
CA CYS A 744 -26.11 -2.03 -10.31
C CYS A 744 -25.62 -1.71 -8.88
N PRO A 745 -24.38 -1.28 -8.65
CA PRO A 745 -23.72 -1.47 -7.38
C PRO A 745 -24.38 -0.62 -6.29
N ALA A 746 -24.59 -1.22 -5.12
CA ALA A 746 -25.34 -0.64 -4.01
C ALA A 746 -24.42 0.22 -3.15
N GLY A 747 -24.43 1.54 -3.33
CA GLY A 747 -23.69 2.49 -2.47
C GLY A 747 -24.59 3.13 -1.42
N GLY A 748 -24.09 3.27 -0.19
CA GLY A 748 -24.62 4.22 0.81
C GLY A 748 -25.89 3.87 1.57
N ASP A 749 -26.78 3.02 1.05
CA ASP A 749 -28.02 2.61 1.74
C ASP A 749 -27.85 1.29 2.52
N GLY A 750 -28.42 1.25 3.72
CA GLY A 750 -28.33 0.08 4.60
C GLY A 750 -29.24 0.16 5.82
N LEU A 751 -29.14 -0.86 6.67
CA LEU A 751 -29.83 -0.92 7.96
C LEU A 751 -29.08 -0.03 8.97
N PRO A 752 -29.69 1.05 9.49
CA PRO A 752 -29.08 1.84 10.56
C PRO A 752 -29.14 1.07 11.88
N VAL A 753 -28.02 1.03 12.59
CA VAL A 753 -27.88 0.41 13.91
C VAL A 753 -27.38 1.48 14.88
N THR A 754 -28.18 1.78 15.89
CA THR A 754 -27.86 2.74 16.93
C THR A 754 -27.23 2.02 18.11
N VAL A 755 -26.09 2.50 18.60
CA VAL A 755 -25.35 1.91 19.72
C VAL A 755 -25.13 2.98 20.78
N THR A 756 -25.53 2.69 22.01
CA THR A 756 -25.32 3.54 23.17
C THR A 756 -24.19 2.99 24.02
N LEU A 757 -23.22 3.84 24.34
CA LEU A 757 -22.03 3.49 25.10
C LEU A 757 -21.61 4.62 26.02
N THR A 758 -20.96 4.27 27.13
CA THR A 758 -20.42 5.22 28.10
C THR A 758 -18.91 5.13 28.13
N ASN A 759 -18.24 6.28 28.06
CA ASN A 759 -16.83 6.38 28.40
C ASN A 759 -16.70 6.31 29.93
N THR A 760 -16.28 5.16 30.45
CA THR A 760 -16.18 4.89 31.89
C THR A 760 -14.82 5.23 32.49
N GLY A 761 -13.85 5.64 31.67
CA GLY A 761 -12.52 5.99 32.15
C GLY A 761 -12.33 7.48 32.45
N PRO A 762 -11.09 7.88 32.76
CA PRO A 762 -10.80 9.17 33.38
C PRO A 762 -10.58 10.33 32.39
N ARG A 763 -10.64 10.09 31.07
CA ARG A 763 -10.27 11.07 30.04
C ARG A 763 -11.25 11.00 28.85
N ARG A 764 -11.29 12.06 28.06
CA ARG A 764 -11.90 12.05 26.72
C ARG A 764 -11.32 10.88 25.94
N GLY A 765 -12.20 10.17 25.24
CA GLY A 765 -11.89 8.92 24.58
C GLY A 765 -12.32 8.89 23.12
N HIS A 766 -11.68 8.01 22.36
CA HIS A 766 -12.16 7.54 21.06
C HIS A 766 -12.33 6.00 21.06
N GLU A 767 -13.52 5.52 20.68
CA GLU A 767 -13.85 4.09 20.55
C GLU A 767 -14.30 3.76 19.13
N VAL A 768 -13.92 2.58 18.66
CA VAL A 768 -14.39 2.06 17.36
C VAL A 768 -15.44 1.00 17.66
N VAL A 769 -16.69 1.32 17.35
CA VAL A 769 -17.81 0.38 17.46
C VAL A 769 -17.85 -0.45 16.19
N GLN A 770 -17.79 -1.78 16.34
CA GLN A 770 -17.77 -2.74 15.25
C GLN A 770 -19.00 -3.65 15.34
N ALA A 771 -19.66 -3.89 14.22
CA ALA A 771 -20.79 -4.81 14.10
C ALA A 771 -20.42 -5.96 13.16
N TYR A 772 -20.75 -7.19 13.56
CA TYR A 772 -20.49 -8.41 12.81
C TYR A 772 -21.79 -9.18 12.57
N LEU A 773 -22.02 -9.62 11.33
CA LEU A 773 -23.21 -10.40 10.97
C LEU A 773 -22.92 -11.90 11.11
N GLU A 774 -23.74 -12.58 11.92
CA GLU A 774 -23.83 -14.04 12.02
C GLU A 774 -25.15 -14.49 11.38
N ALA A 775 -25.09 -15.18 10.24
CA ALA A 775 -26.25 -15.71 9.54
C ALA A 775 -26.33 -17.25 9.68
N PRO A 776 -27.48 -17.90 9.40
CA PRO A 776 -27.59 -19.35 9.46
C PRO A 776 -26.55 -20.00 8.55
N ALA A 777 -25.76 -20.92 9.11
CA ALA A 777 -24.62 -21.53 8.44
C ALA A 777 -25.07 -22.40 7.26
N ALA A 778 -25.08 -21.85 6.05
CA ALA A 778 -24.97 -22.66 4.85
C ALA A 778 -23.55 -23.26 4.81
N PRO A 779 -23.36 -24.46 4.22
CA PRO A 779 -22.03 -25.05 4.09
C PRO A 779 -21.05 -24.08 3.39
N GLY A 780 -19.95 -23.75 4.07
CA GLY A 780 -18.91 -22.85 3.54
C GLY A 780 -19.08 -21.37 3.86
N ASP A 781 -20.11 -20.97 4.62
CA ASP A 781 -20.24 -19.58 5.08
C ASP A 781 -19.29 -19.26 6.25
N PRO A 782 -18.73 -18.04 6.31
CA PRO A 782 -18.01 -17.56 7.49
C PRO A 782 -18.88 -17.58 8.74
N VAL A 783 -18.27 -17.85 9.91
CA VAL A 783 -18.95 -17.79 11.20
C VAL A 783 -19.57 -16.41 11.44
N ARG A 784 -18.81 -15.36 11.10
CA ARG A 784 -19.23 -13.97 11.08
C ARG A 784 -18.46 -13.21 10.02
N VAL A 785 -19.03 -12.09 9.59
CA VAL A 785 -18.36 -11.11 8.71
C VAL A 785 -18.52 -9.72 9.30
N LEU A 786 -17.52 -8.84 9.13
CA LEU A 786 -17.69 -7.43 9.47
C LEU A 786 -18.87 -6.87 8.66
N ALA A 787 -19.81 -6.22 9.35
CA ALA A 787 -21.07 -5.74 8.80
C ALA A 787 -21.18 -4.22 8.80
N GLY A 788 -20.46 -3.54 9.69
CA GLY A 788 -20.39 -2.08 9.75
C GLY A 788 -19.52 -1.63 10.91
N PHE A 789 -19.12 -0.37 10.89
CA PHE A 789 -18.36 0.25 11.96
C PHE A 789 -18.67 1.75 12.06
N THR A 790 -18.39 2.33 13.21
CA THR A 790 -18.37 3.79 13.40
C THR A 790 -17.43 4.16 14.53
N VAL A 791 -16.95 5.39 14.47
CA VAL A 791 -16.22 6.04 15.57
C VAL A 791 -17.21 6.65 16.56
N ALA A 792 -16.91 6.51 17.86
CA ALA A 792 -17.54 7.23 18.95
C ALA A 792 -16.51 8.05 19.72
N GLU A 793 -16.87 9.29 20.04
CA GLU A 793 -16.10 10.15 20.95
C GLU A 793 -16.98 10.57 22.11
N ALA A 794 -16.40 10.65 23.31
CA ALA A 794 -17.10 11.09 24.51
C ALA A 794 -16.10 11.58 25.56
N GLU A 795 -16.50 12.59 26.34
CA GLU A 795 -15.78 13.02 27.53
C GLU A 795 -15.81 11.94 28.64
N ALA A 796 -14.96 12.09 29.66
CA ALA A 796 -14.94 11.16 30.78
C ALA A 796 -16.31 11.08 31.49
N GLY A 797 -16.86 9.89 31.64
CA GLY A 797 -18.18 9.64 32.24
C GLY A 797 -19.37 9.92 31.32
N GLU A 798 -19.16 10.46 30.12
CA GLU A 798 -20.24 10.78 29.19
C GLU A 798 -20.80 9.52 28.53
N THR A 799 -22.13 9.47 28.40
CA THR A 799 -22.84 8.48 27.59
C THR A 799 -23.19 9.09 26.25
N THR A 800 -22.73 8.45 25.17
CA THR A 800 -22.98 8.87 23.80
C THR A 800 -23.77 7.82 23.05
N THR A 801 -24.41 8.23 21.96
CA THR A 801 -25.14 7.34 21.06
C THR A 801 -24.66 7.59 19.64
N VAL A 802 -24.20 6.54 18.99
CA VAL A 802 -23.68 6.57 17.61
C VAL A 802 -24.50 5.67 16.72
N THR A 803 -24.50 5.97 15.42
CA THR A 803 -25.18 5.15 14.42
C THR A 803 -24.15 4.62 13.43
N LEU A 804 -24.12 3.31 13.23
CA LEU A 804 -23.43 2.67 12.11
C LEU A 804 -24.46 2.18 11.09
N THR A 805 -24.07 2.12 9.83
CA THR A 805 -24.91 1.57 8.76
C THR A 805 -24.38 0.18 8.39
N VAL A 806 -25.26 -0.82 8.39
CA VAL A 806 -24.98 -2.13 7.80
C VAL A 806 -25.45 -2.11 6.35
N PRO A 807 -24.55 -2.11 5.34
CA PRO A 807 -24.94 -2.07 3.94
C PRO A 807 -25.87 -3.22 3.58
N TRP A 808 -26.86 -2.97 2.70
CA TRP A 808 -27.78 -4.03 2.29
C TRP A 808 -27.06 -5.23 1.65
N ARG A 809 -25.93 -4.97 0.94
CA ARG A 809 -25.06 -5.99 0.34
C ARG A 809 -24.58 -7.04 1.34
N THR A 810 -24.38 -6.67 2.61
CA THR A 810 -23.98 -7.60 3.69
C THR A 810 -25.03 -8.69 3.94
N PHE A 811 -26.29 -8.43 3.63
CA PHE A 811 -27.39 -9.40 3.74
C PHE A 811 -27.63 -10.18 2.44
N HIS A 812 -26.80 -10.01 1.41
CA HIS A 812 -26.87 -10.80 0.18
C HIS A 812 -25.79 -11.89 0.16
N THR A 813 -25.98 -12.87 -0.72
CA THR A 813 -24.98 -13.87 -1.07
C THR A 813 -25.00 -14.10 -2.57
N TRP A 814 -23.85 -14.44 -3.15
CA TRP A 814 -23.72 -14.74 -4.55
C TRP A 814 -24.19 -16.17 -4.84
N ASP A 815 -25.10 -16.32 -5.80
CA ASP A 815 -25.54 -17.61 -6.32
C ASP A 815 -24.75 -17.95 -7.59
N ASP A 816 -23.80 -18.89 -7.48
CA ASP A 816 -22.95 -19.33 -8.60
C ASP A 816 -23.75 -19.93 -9.76
N VAL A 817 -24.88 -20.58 -9.49
CA VAL A 817 -25.67 -21.26 -10.53
C VAL A 817 -26.42 -20.27 -11.41
N HIS A 818 -26.85 -19.16 -10.82
CA HIS A 818 -27.66 -18.15 -11.51
C HIS A 818 -26.90 -16.85 -11.76
N GLU A 819 -25.62 -16.81 -11.41
CA GLU A 819 -24.71 -15.66 -11.53
C GLU A 819 -25.35 -14.35 -11.04
N ARG A 820 -25.97 -14.38 -9.85
CA ARG A 820 -26.65 -13.20 -9.28
C ARG A 820 -26.62 -13.17 -7.76
N TRP A 821 -26.68 -11.97 -7.21
CA TRP A 821 -26.92 -11.76 -5.79
C TRP A 821 -28.34 -12.22 -5.39
N ARG A 822 -28.46 -12.78 -4.19
CA ARG A 822 -29.74 -13.15 -3.57
C ARG A 822 -29.78 -12.73 -2.11
N PRO A 823 -30.95 -12.31 -1.59
CA PRO A 823 -31.09 -12.00 -0.17
C PRO A 823 -30.94 -13.26 0.67
N ARG A 824 -30.25 -13.14 1.80
CA ARG A 824 -30.29 -14.10 2.88
C ARG A 824 -31.64 -13.95 3.59
N ILE A 825 -32.35 -15.06 3.78
CA ILE A 825 -33.67 -15.08 4.42
C ILE A 825 -33.57 -15.95 5.67
N GLY A 826 -34.22 -15.52 6.75
CA GLY A 826 -34.25 -16.25 8.02
C GLY A 826 -33.56 -15.50 9.17
N PRO A 827 -33.39 -16.18 10.32
CA PRO A 827 -32.88 -15.54 11.54
C PRO A 827 -31.38 -15.27 11.43
N CYS A 828 -30.94 -14.04 11.67
CA CYS A 828 -29.53 -13.71 11.83
C CYS A 828 -29.30 -12.92 13.12
N ARG A 829 -28.04 -12.74 13.51
CA ARG A 829 -27.64 -11.94 14.66
C ARG A 829 -26.59 -10.92 14.24
N LEU A 830 -26.77 -9.68 14.66
CA LEU A 830 -25.69 -8.70 14.66
C LEU A 830 -25.01 -8.74 16.02
N ARG A 831 -23.72 -9.04 16.05
CA ARG A 831 -22.86 -9.00 17.24
C ARG A 831 -22.10 -7.68 17.25
N ILE A 832 -22.13 -6.94 18.35
CA ILE A 832 -21.60 -5.57 18.41
C ILE A 832 -20.63 -5.44 19.57
N GLY A 833 -19.50 -4.79 19.32
CA GLY A 833 -18.47 -4.54 20.32
C GLY A 833 -17.25 -3.83 19.76
N ARG A 834 -16.08 -4.10 20.36
CA ARG A 834 -14.84 -3.36 20.06
C ARG A 834 -13.82 -4.14 19.24
N SER A 835 -13.99 -5.45 19.07
CA SER A 835 -13.12 -6.30 18.26
C SER A 835 -13.89 -7.54 17.81
N SER A 836 -13.33 -8.30 16.86
CA SER A 836 -13.92 -9.57 16.43
C SER A 836 -14.07 -10.64 17.53
N ARG A 837 -13.46 -10.42 18.70
CA ARG A 837 -13.51 -11.31 19.89
C ARG A 837 -14.18 -10.70 21.12
N ASP A 838 -14.40 -9.39 21.16
CA ASP A 838 -15.07 -8.69 22.26
C ASP A 838 -16.37 -8.03 21.76
N LEU A 839 -17.45 -8.82 21.81
CA LEU A 839 -18.79 -8.49 21.27
C LEU A 839 -19.87 -8.65 22.34
N PRO A 840 -19.99 -7.69 23.28
CA PRO A 840 -20.90 -7.79 24.44
C PRO A 840 -22.38 -7.63 24.10
N LEU A 841 -22.72 -7.00 22.97
CA LEU A 841 -24.11 -6.77 22.57
C LEU A 841 -24.50 -7.67 21.39
N ASP A 842 -25.78 -8.01 21.31
CA ASP A 842 -26.37 -8.65 20.14
C ASP A 842 -27.78 -8.17 19.82
N ILE A 843 -28.11 -8.15 18.53
CA ILE A 843 -29.45 -7.89 18.01
C ILE A 843 -29.89 -9.11 17.19
N GLY A 844 -31.02 -9.71 17.55
CA GLY A 844 -31.66 -10.72 16.72
C GLY A 844 -32.45 -10.07 15.60
N LEU A 845 -32.21 -10.51 14.35
CA LEU A 845 -32.88 -9.98 13.16
C LEU A 845 -33.62 -11.10 12.43
N GLY A 846 -34.86 -10.83 12.02
CA GLY A 846 -35.59 -11.67 11.08
C GLY A 846 -35.47 -11.09 9.67
N LEU A 847 -34.64 -11.70 8.82
CA LEU A 847 -34.52 -11.25 7.43
C LEU A 847 -35.74 -11.73 6.64
N SER A 848 -36.57 -10.78 6.24
CA SER A 848 -37.72 -11.00 5.36
C SER A 848 -37.45 -10.39 3.97
N PRO A 849 -38.03 -10.95 2.89
CA PRO A 849 -37.94 -10.33 1.58
C PRO A 849 -38.69 -8.99 1.61
N GLY A 850 -38.08 -7.92 1.12
CA GLY A 850 -38.79 -6.66 0.91
C GLY A 850 -39.89 -6.78 -0.14
N ASP A 851 -40.94 -5.96 -0.03
CA ASP A 851 -42.02 -5.89 -1.01
C ASP A 851 -41.44 -5.60 -2.41
N SER A 852 -41.54 -6.58 -3.31
CA SER A 852 -41.17 -6.39 -4.70
C SER A 852 -42.17 -5.42 -5.34
N GLY A 853 -41.72 -4.18 -5.61
CA GLY A 853 -42.35 -3.36 -6.64
C GLY A 853 -42.36 -4.13 -7.99
N PRO A 854 -43.24 -3.75 -8.94
CA PRO A 854 -43.40 -4.49 -10.19
C PRO A 854 -42.05 -4.70 -10.89
N GLU A 855 -41.79 -5.93 -11.31
CA GLU A 855 -40.57 -6.32 -12.04
C GLU A 855 -40.22 -5.29 -13.11
N PRO A 856 -38.98 -4.76 -13.14
CA PRO A 856 -38.55 -3.92 -14.24
C PRO A 856 -38.59 -4.77 -15.51
N THR A 857 -39.42 -4.34 -16.47
CA THR A 857 -39.50 -4.96 -17.80
C THR A 857 -38.11 -5.09 -18.42
N PRO A 858 -37.76 -6.24 -19.01
CA PRO A 858 -36.45 -6.44 -19.62
C PRO A 858 -36.21 -5.36 -20.68
N ARG A 859 -35.08 -4.65 -20.58
CA ARG A 859 -34.66 -3.73 -21.65
C ARG A 859 -34.42 -4.56 -22.92
N PRO A 860 -34.94 -4.14 -24.08
CA PRO A 860 -34.66 -4.81 -25.33
C PRO A 860 -33.16 -4.71 -25.63
N SER A 861 -32.56 -5.84 -25.99
CA SER A 861 -31.19 -5.92 -26.52
C SER A 861 -31.00 -4.86 -27.62
N ARG A 862 -30.04 -3.97 -27.44
CA ARG A 862 -29.50 -3.11 -28.50
C ARG A 862 -28.02 -3.35 -28.63
#